data_AF-A0A5S4FH89-F1
#
_entry.id   AF-A0A5S4FH89-F1
#
_cell.length_a   1.000
_cell.length_b   1.000
_cell.length_c   1.000
_cell.angle_alpha   90.00
_cell.angle_beta   90.00
_cell.angle_gamma   90.00
#
_symmetry.space_group_name_H-M   'P 1'
#
loop_
_entity.id
_entity.type
_entity.pdbx_description
1 polymer ?
#
loop_
_entity_poly.entity_id
_entity_poly.type
_entity_poly.pdbx_seq_one_letter_code
_entity_poly.pdbx_strand_id
1 'polypeptide(L)'
;MNTALEFAKIVGASRSIGIVTTTTEKTATWVGAVPTVPPKRVGYAQAYAEFVRMAYRNIQHVERFNILGTWWCVSGDVTSYRSAKVPISSTICHWLDPITRCTKSIYYSGGSGGYGQPPGSGTPAPPPGPQPVTDVRGLADGTLLHTTDTGRIYKMVGGAPVWQATCNDNICSGTPRPTTQGVINAGPATPRNATSAIDQRGRIYIFVGGFPVWQDSCAAPVTCGTPVKISDWSIDARDHMNQVPADGNLVQAKDGNTDLPVSMTLGGALVPFANPQEVIDVGQGTDWASRVVAISAGSYNRIGFIPTDGTLVQGTSGGASTAVAMYLGGAKIPFANPQEVIDAGYGAGWASKVRAIPSRHFNTLPTVPDDGTLLQGSNGSTPVAAMIGLARVNFGSPQEVIDAGFGTDWGSKVRAVPERVFNSLPTQIMDGTRIKNGTLTAQAVVVGGAKMPFASLEELNGSGYGDRPVWTIPTRTWDALPTKIADGTRIKNAGSSAQAAIIGGAKMPFTSIDELIASGYGNRPVQVVPARVWDALPNDIGDGVRIGKAGDTAQAAVVGGAKIPFISMEELESAGYADDPLHILPARVWDALPGRIGDGTRIVKAGTTSEAAIVGGAKIEFHTMAELTASGYGDEPRQTIPVRVWDNLNEQIADGTRIVKAGTTSEAAIVGGAKVEFHTMEELTASGYKDKPRQVIPVRVWDGLTRQIKDGTRIAKAGTTSEAAIVGGAKIEFHTMAELTASGYGDKPRQTIPVRVWDNLNEQIADGTYVKSPDSATVWLINAGRRTAAQQSSNVQVIPARVLNAIPLS
;
A
#
# COMPACT_ATOMS: atom_id res chain seq x y z
N MET A 1 -22.19 -18.79 16.81
CA MET A 1 -22.41 -17.33 16.74
C MET A 1 -22.27 -16.73 15.33
N ASN A 2 -21.57 -17.36 14.37
CA ASN A 2 -21.43 -16.84 12.99
C ASN A 2 -22.68 -16.94 12.08
N THR A 3 -23.69 -17.76 12.42
CA THR A 3 -24.89 -17.96 11.61
C THR A 3 -25.94 -16.85 11.75
N ALA A 4 -25.97 -16.15 12.89
CA ALA A 4 -26.93 -15.08 13.14
C ALA A 4 -26.59 -13.78 12.38
N LEU A 5 -25.29 -13.52 12.17
CA LEU A 5 -24.81 -12.30 11.51
C LEU A 5 -25.03 -12.34 9.98
N GLU A 6 -24.81 -13.49 9.35
CA GLU A 6 -25.12 -13.72 7.92
C GLU A 6 -26.63 -13.64 7.65
N PHE A 7 -27.45 -14.19 8.55
CA PHE A 7 -28.92 -14.11 8.45
C PHE A 7 -29.42 -12.66 8.55
N ALA A 8 -28.85 -11.86 9.46
CA ALA A 8 -29.21 -10.44 9.61
C ALA A 8 -28.86 -9.61 8.36
N LYS A 9 -27.74 -9.89 7.68
CA LYS A 9 -27.34 -9.22 6.43
C LYS A 9 -28.29 -9.51 5.29
N ILE A 10 -28.72 -10.77 5.15
CA ILE A 10 -29.65 -11.20 4.09
C ILE A 10 -31.04 -10.62 4.32
N VAL A 11 -31.52 -10.60 5.56
CA VAL A 11 -32.80 -9.99 5.94
C VAL A 11 -32.76 -8.47 5.75
N GLY A 12 -31.64 -7.81 6.09
CA GLY A 12 -31.44 -6.38 5.85
C GLY A 12 -31.48 -6.02 4.37
N ALA A 13 -30.75 -6.77 3.53
CA ALA A 13 -30.74 -6.58 2.07
C ALA A 13 -32.11 -6.86 1.42
N SER A 14 -32.92 -7.73 2.01
CA SER A 14 -34.26 -8.08 1.51
C SER A 14 -35.33 -7.05 1.93
N ARG A 15 -35.17 -6.39 3.09
CA ARG A 15 -36.04 -5.27 3.50
C ARG A 15 -35.79 -4.02 2.66
N SER A 16 -34.54 -3.72 2.30
CA SER A 16 -34.19 -2.53 1.49
C SER A 16 -34.74 -2.55 0.07
N ILE A 17 -35.19 -3.71 -0.41
CA ILE A 17 -35.82 -3.89 -1.73
C ILE A 17 -37.31 -4.26 -1.64
N GLY A 18 -37.92 -4.10 -0.45
CA GLY A 18 -39.37 -4.24 -0.25
C GLY A 18 -39.92 -5.68 -0.23
N ILE A 19 -39.07 -6.68 -0.08
CA ILE A 19 -39.44 -8.11 -0.26
C ILE A 19 -39.94 -8.76 1.03
N VAL A 20 -39.55 -8.26 2.21
CA VAL A 20 -39.94 -8.82 3.52
C VAL A 20 -40.62 -7.75 4.36
N THR A 21 -41.91 -7.93 4.69
CA THR A 21 -42.71 -6.93 5.40
C THR A 21 -42.78 -7.12 6.92
N THR A 22 -42.54 -8.33 7.46
CA THR A 22 -42.45 -8.59 8.91
C THR A 22 -41.52 -9.76 9.23
N THR A 23 -40.96 -9.79 10.44
CA THR A 23 -40.08 -10.87 10.92
C THR A 23 -40.36 -11.13 12.39
N THR A 24 -40.82 -12.33 12.74
CA THR A 24 -40.83 -12.85 14.12
C THR A 24 -39.88 -14.04 14.19
N GLU A 25 -39.14 -14.14 15.30
CA GLU A 25 -38.08 -15.13 15.45
C GLU A 25 -38.60 -16.56 15.16
N LYS A 26 -38.02 -17.17 14.12
CA LYS A 26 -38.13 -18.57 13.65
C LYS A 26 -39.08 -18.91 12.50
N THR A 27 -39.79 -17.98 11.88
CA THR A 27 -40.46 -18.25 10.58
C THR A 27 -40.66 -16.98 9.75
N ALA A 28 -40.27 -17.02 8.47
CA ALA A 28 -40.59 -15.97 7.49
C ALA A 28 -41.59 -16.52 6.46
N THR A 29 -42.74 -15.87 6.32
CA THR A 29 -43.80 -16.24 5.37
C THR A 29 -43.67 -15.40 4.09
N TRP A 30 -43.55 -16.04 2.94
CA TRP A 30 -43.51 -15.40 1.62
C TRP A 30 -44.91 -15.41 0.97
N VAL A 31 -45.33 -14.28 0.39
CA VAL A 31 -46.54 -14.17 -0.44
C VAL A 31 -46.17 -13.47 -1.76
N GLY A 32 -46.16 -14.21 -2.88
CA GLY A 32 -45.91 -13.66 -4.22
C GLY A 32 -45.15 -14.61 -5.16
N ALA A 33 -45.38 -14.47 -6.47
CA ALA A 33 -44.73 -15.27 -7.51
C ALA A 33 -43.22 -14.98 -7.60
N VAL A 34 -42.43 -16.04 -7.79
CA VAL A 34 -40.96 -15.98 -7.92
C VAL A 34 -40.58 -15.22 -9.19
N PRO A 35 -39.75 -14.16 -9.13
CA PRO A 35 -39.28 -13.48 -10.34
C PRO A 35 -38.22 -14.31 -11.06
N THR A 36 -38.33 -14.41 -12.38
CA THR A 36 -37.26 -14.90 -13.27
C THR A 36 -36.08 -13.91 -13.25
N VAL A 37 -34.91 -14.34 -12.75
CA VAL A 37 -33.69 -13.52 -12.67
C VAL A 37 -32.75 -13.83 -13.86
N PRO A 38 -32.10 -12.83 -14.51
CA PRO A 38 -31.28 -13.05 -15.70
C PRO A 38 -29.90 -13.68 -15.41
N PRO A 39 -29.25 -14.36 -16.39
CA PRO A 39 -28.17 -15.33 -16.14
C PRO A 39 -26.76 -14.77 -15.89
N LYS A 40 -26.55 -13.46 -15.67
CA LYS A 40 -25.22 -12.85 -15.87
C LYS A 40 -24.23 -12.88 -14.68
N ARG A 41 -24.38 -13.75 -13.68
CA ARG A 41 -23.35 -13.90 -12.63
C ARG A 41 -23.11 -15.37 -12.28
N VAL A 42 -21.99 -15.92 -12.77
CA VAL A 42 -21.49 -17.28 -12.47
C VAL A 42 -21.40 -17.52 -10.95
N GLY A 43 -21.03 -16.49 -10.17
CA GLY A 43 -20.98 -16.58 -8.71
C GLY A 43 -22.34 -16.73 -8.01
N TYR A 44 -23.44 -16.29 -8.63
CA TYR A 44 -24.78 -16.43 -8.03
C TYR A 44 -25.33 -17.85 -8.23
N ALA A 45 -25.03 -18.51 -9.35
CA ALA A 45 -25.41 -19.90 -9.57
C ALA A 45 -24.68 -20.85 -8.61
N GLN A 46 -23.40 -20.59 -8.31
CA GLN A 46 -22.64 -21.31 -7.29
C GLN A 46 -23.14 -21.04 -5.87
N ALA A 47 -23.43 -19.78 -5.52
CA ALA A 47 -24.02 -19.43 -4.24
C ALA A 47 -25.43 -20.00 -4.06
N TYR A 48 -26.23 -20.06 -5.13
CA TYR A 48 -27.56 -20.67 -5.15
C TYR A 48 -27.50 -22.20 -5.05
N ALA A 49 -26.52 -22.84 -5.70
CA ALA A 49 -26.29 -24.29 -5.57
C ALA A 49 -25.81 -24.67 -4.16
N GLU A 50 -24.96 -23.85 -3.52
CA GLU A 50 -24.56 -24.00 -2.12
C GLU A 50 -25.73 -23.74 -1.15
N PHE A 51 -26.58 -22.73 -1.43
CA PHE A 51 -27.80 -22.47 -0.68
C PHE A 51 -28.80 -23.63 -0.77
N VAL A 52 -29.00 -24.21 -1.96
CA VAL A 52 -29.84 -25.42 -2.15
C VAL A 52 -29.21 -26.63 -1.44
N ARG A 53 -27.89 -26.80 -1.46
CA ARG A 53 -27.19 -27.83 -0.66
C ARG A 53 -27.39 -27.66 0.84
N MET A 54 -27.36 -26.42 1.36
CA MET A 54 -27.57 -26.13 2.78
C MET A 54 -29.05 -26.24 3.20
N ALA A 55 -29.98 -25.83 2.35
CA ALA A 55 -31.42 -25.84 2.63
C ALA A 55 -32.01 -27.27 2.68
N TYR A 56 -31.39 -28.24 2.00
CA TYR A 56 -31.89 -29.61 1.91
C TYR A 56 -31.09 -30.66 2.71
N ARG A 57 -30.19 -30.24 3.62
CA ARG A 57 -29.37 -31.13 4.46
C ARG A 57 -30.13 -32.00 5.48
N ASN A 58 -31.45 -31.86 5.59
CA ASN A 58 -32.27 -32.60 6.56
C ASN A 58 -33.21 -33.66 5.95
N ILE A 59 -32.98 -34.08 4.70
CA ILE A 59 -33.70 -35.22 4.12
C ILE A 59 -32.73 -36.39 4.03
N GLN A 60 -32.98 -37.42 4.85
CA GLN A 60 -32.25 -38.68 4.79
C GLN A 60 -32.61 -39.41 3.49
N HIS A 61 -31.65 -39.41 2.56
CA HIS A 61 -31.46 -40.24 1.35
C HIS A 61 -31.23 -39.38 0.09
N VAL A 62 -29.96 -39.09 -0.18
CA VAL A 62 -29.46 -38.79 -1.54
C VAL A 62 -28.16 -39.56 -1.71
N GLU A 63 -28.26 -40.82 -2.14
CA GLU A 63 -27.09 -41.59 -2.59
C GLU A 63 -26.87 -41.32 -4.08
N ARG A 64 -25.84 -40.51 -4.38
CA ARG A 64 -25.27 -40.16 -5.69
C ARG A 64 -25.98 -39.06 -6.51
N PHE A 65 -25.19 -38.05 -6.88
CA PHE A 65 -25.50 -37.06 -7.91
C PHE A 65 -24.57 -37.35 -9.09
N ASN A 66 -25.11 -37.88 -10.20
CA ASN A 66 -24.33 -38.28 -11.36
C ASN A 66 -24.88 -37.61 -12.62
N ILE A 67 -24.01 -36.96 -13.40
CA ILE A 67 -24.34 -36.32 -14.67
C ILE A 67 -23.73 -37.18 -15.79
N LEU A 68 -24.47 -38.19 -16.27
CA LEU A 68 -24.19 -38.88 -17.54
C LEU A 68 -25.52 -39.33 -18.18
N GLY A 69 -25.58 -39.24 -19.50
CA GLY A 69 -26.82 -39.32 -20.28
C GLY A 69 -27.37 -40.72 -20.57
N THR A 70 -28.70 -40.70 -20.79
CA THR A 70 -29.52 -41.54 -21.68
C THR A 70 -30.06 -42.94 -21.29
N TRP A 71 -31.40 -43.05 -21.48
CA TRP A 71 -32.36 -44.18 -21.64
C TRP A 71 -32.85 -45.03 -20.44
N TRP A 72 -34.11 -45.47 -20.57
CA TRP A 72 -35.14 -45.73 -19.54
C TRP A 72 -35.18 -47.15 -18.96
N CYS A 73 -35.71 -47.30 -17.73
CA CYS A 73 -36.65 -48.36 -17.33
C CYS A 73 -37.48 -47.90 -16.12
N VAL A 74 -38.80 -48.11 -16.18
CA VAL A 74 -39.76 -47.84 -15.09
C VAL A 74 -40.15 -49.17 -14.44
N SER A 75 -40.12 -49.23 -13.11
CA SER A 75 -41.12 -49.98 -12.31
C SER A 75 -40.97 -49.64 -10.82
N GLY A 76 -42.07 -49.28 -10.16
CA GLY A 76 -42.18 -49.27 -8.69
C GLY A 76 -42.95 -48.07 -8.13
N ASP A 77 -44.15 -48.34 -7.62
CA ASP A 77 -45.05 -47.40 -6.93
C ASP A 77 -44.42 -46.76 -5.70
N VAL A 78 -44.36 -45.42 -5.65
CA VAL A 78 -44.42 -44.66 -4.40
C VAL A 78 -45.08 -43.30 -4.63
N THR A 79 -46.07 -42.99 -3.81
CA THR A 79 -46.91 -41.80 -3.81
C THR A 79 -46.17 -40.50 -3.41
N SER A 80 -46.47 -39.44 -4.17
CA SER A 80 -46.23 -38.01 -3.92
C SER A 80 -44.83 -37.42 -4.20
N TYR A 81 -44.73 -36.70 -5.32
CA TYR A 81 -43.76 -35.61 -5.51
C TYR A 81 -44.48 -34.35 -6.02
N ARG A 82 -44.21 -33.20 -5.40
CA ARG A 82 -44.46 -31.89 -6.03
C ARG A 82 -43.32 -31.64 -7.02
N SER A 83 -43.62 -31.67 -8.31
CA SER A 83 -42.65 -31.32 -9.37
C SER A 83 -42.49 -29.80 -9.47
N ALA A 84 -41.26 -29.30 -9.41
CA ALA A 84 -40.92 -28.00 -10.00
C ALA A 84 -40.41 -28.25 -11.42
N LYS A 85 -41.18 -27.82 -12.44
CA LYS A 85 -40.71 -27.80 -13.83
C LYS A 85 -39.79 -26.60 -14.01
N VAL A 86 -38.51 -26.84 -14.29
CA VAL A 86 -37.59 -25.83 -14.81
C VAL A 86 -37.48 -26.07 -16.32
N PRO A 87 -37.79 -25.09 -17.20
CA PRO A 87 -37.58 -25.25 -18.63
C PRO A 87 -36.08 -25.28 -18.90
N ILE A 88 -35.56 -26.40 -19.38
CA ILE A 88 -34.21 -26.50 -19.91
C ILE A 88 -34.29 -25.95 -21.35
N SER A 89 -33.68 -24.80 -21.61
CA SER A 89 -33.46 -24.34 -22.98
C SER A 89 -32.37 -25.20 -23.63
N SER A 90 -32.46 -25.37 -24.95
CA SER A 90 -31.61 -26.23 -25.78
C SER A 90 -30.12 -25.85 -25.85
N THR A 91 -29.66 -24.89 -25.05
CA THR A 91 -28.33 -24.28 -25.17
C THR A 91 -27.23 -25.04 -24.42
N ILE A 92 -27.56 -25.98 -23.52
CA ILE A 92 -26.54 -26.70 -22.71
C ILE A 92 -25.88 -27.87 -23.48
N CYS A 93 -26.42 -28.30 -24.63
CA CYS A 93 -25.85 -29.42 -25.39
C CYS A 93 -24.59 -29.09 -26.22
N HIS A 94 -24.03 -27.88 -26.16
CA HIS A 94 -22.88 -27.51 -27.00
C HIS A 94 -21.54 -27.37 -26.26
N TRP A 95 -21.47 -27.66 -24.95
CA TRP A 95 -20.27 -27.33 -24.16
C TRP A 95 -19.45 -28.52 -23.65
N LEU A 96 -19.79 -29.77 -24.00
CA LEU A 96 -18.97 -30.93 -23.62
C LEU A 96 -18.85 -31.92 -24.80
N ASP A 97 -17.65 -31.95 -25.37
CA ASP A 97 -17.01 -32.95 -26.24
C ASP A 97 -17.11 -32.80 -27.80
N PRO A 98 -15.99 -32.86 -28.59
CA PRO A 98 -15.98 -32.62 -30.04
C PRO A 98 -16.26 -33.82 -30.96
N ILE A 99 -16.66 -35.01 -30.48
CA ILE A 99 -16.69 -36.20 -31.35
C ILE A 99 -17.99 -37.01 -31.19
N THR A 100 -19.06 -36.63 -31.89
CA THR A 100 -20.03 -37.59 -32.50
C THR A 100 -20.99 -36.89 -33.47
N ARG A 101 -21.12 -37.44 -34.69
CA ARG A 101 -22.05 -36.96 -35.73
C ARG A 101 -23.48 -37.39 -35.38
N CYS A 102 -24.39 -36.43 -35.20
CA CYS A 102 -25.83 -36.68 -35.21
C CYS A 102 -26.42 -36.21 -36.55
N THR A 103 -26.59 -37.15 -37.48
CA THR A 103 -27.43 -36.98 -38.68
C THR A 103 -28.90 -36.98 -38.27
N LYS A 104 -29.62 -35.88 -38.56
CA LYS A 104 -31.07 -35.82 -38.40
C LYS A 104 -31.73 -36.24 -39.72
N SER A 105 -32.39 -37.40 -39.68
CA SER A 105 -33.22 -37.97 -40.75
C SER A 105 -34.37 -37.03 -41.12
N ILE A 106 -34.43 -36.64 -42.39
CA ILE A 106 -35.55 -35.94 -43.01
C ILE A 106 -36.54 -37.01 -43.48
N TYR A 107 -37.76 -36.99 -42.96
CA TYR A 107 -38.86 -37.76 -43.54
C TYR A 107 -39.29 -37.11 -44.86
N TYR A 108 -38.92 -37.73 -45.98
CA TYR A 108 -39.60 -37.57 -47.25
C TYR A 108 -40.86 -38.45 -47.23
N SER A 109 -42.05 -37.85 -47.31
CA SER A 109 -43.23 -38.56 -47.80
C SER A 109 -43.39 -38.22 -49.28
N GLY A 110 -42.94 -39.14 -50.13
CA GLY A 110 -43.14 -39.11 -51.57
C GLY A 110 -44.60 -39.31 -51.94
N GLY A 111 -45.01 -38.71 -53.05
CA GLY A 111 -46.34 -38.85 -53.61
C GLY A 111 -46.51 -40.12 -54.45
N SER A 112 -47.76 -40.37 -54.82
CA SER A 112 -48.12 -41.22 -55.95
C SER A 112 -49.56 -40.94 -56.37
N GLY A 113 -49.80 -40.86 -57.68
CA GLY A 113 -51.08 -41.23 -58.29
C GLY A 113 -51.87 -40.08 -58.90
N GLY A 114 -51.65 -39.84 -60.21
CA GLY A 114 -52.49 -38.96 -60.99
C GLY A 114 -53.83 -39.59 -61.38
N TYR A 115 -54.81 -38.73 -61.62
CA TYR A 115 -55.95 -38.96 -62.52
C TYR A 115 -56.25 -37.63 -63.21
N GLY A 116 -56.37 -37.66 -64.55
CA GLY A 116 -56.72 -36.50 -65.35
C GLY A 116 -58.22 -36.35 -65.56
N GLN A 117 -58.69 -35.11 -65.68
CA GLN A 117 -59.87 -34.64 -66.43
C GLN A 117 -60.08 -33.12 -66.19
N PRO A 118 -60.90 -32.38 -66.96
CA PRO A 118 -60.66 -31.74 -68.26
C PRO A 118 -60.65 -30.18 -68.13
N PRO A 119 -60.49 -29.39 -69.22
CA PRO A 119 -60.23 -27.95 -69.11
C PRO A 119 -61.53 -27.16 -68.89
N GLY A 120 -61.56 -26.32 -67.84
CA GLY A 120 -62.72 -25.49 -67.54
C GLY A 120 -62.40 -24.28 -66.66
N SER A 121 -62.66 -23.10 -67.24
CA SER A 121 -62.79 -21.76 -66.64
C SER A 121 -61.58 -21.17 -65.91
N GLY A 122 -60.98 -20.15 -66.54
CA GLY A 122 -59.97 -19.29 -65.94
C GLY A 122 -60.51 -18.53 -64.73
N THR A 123 -59.96 -18.85 -63.57
CA THR A 123 -59.95 -17.97 -62.41
C THR A 123 -58.98 -16.81 -62.65
N PRO A 124 -59.34 -15.57 -62.30
CA PRO A 124 -58.45 -14.42 -62.40
C PRO A 124 -57.13 -14.69 -61.67
N ALA A 125 -56.01 -14.27 -62.25
CA ALA A 125 -54.70 -14.37 -61.61
C ALA A 125 -54.79 -13.76 -60.20
N PRO A 126 -54.30 -14.47 -59.15
CA PRO A 126 -54.25 -13.90 -57.82
C PRO A 126 -53.48 -12.57 -57.88
N PRO A 127 -53.94 -11.53 -57.17
CA PRO A 127 -53.27 -10.24 -57.17
C PRO A 127 -51.80 -10.46 -56.82
N PRO A 128 -50.86 -9.73 -57.45
CA PRO A 128 -49.44 -9.92 -57.20
C PRO A 128 -49.19 -9.89 -55.69
N GLY A 129 -48.69 -11.00 -55.14
CA GLY A 129 -48.26 -11.03 -53.75
C GLY A 129 -47.29 -9.87 -53.49
N PRO A 130 -47.22 -9.35 -52.25
CA PRO A 130 -46.32 -8.26 -51.92
C PRO A 130 -44.91 -8.60 -52.43
N GLN A 131 -44.39 -7.76 -53.32
CA GLN A 131 -43.08 -7.96 -53.94
C GLN A 131 -42.03 -8.18 -52.84
N PRO A 132 -41.19 -9.23 -52.97
CA PRO A 132 -40.13 -9.48 -52.02
C PRO A 132 -39.25 -8.26 -51.84
N VAL A 133 -38.93 -7.94 -50.59
CA VAL A 133 -37.97 -6.89 -50.26
C VAL A 133 -36.59 -7.38 -50.65
N THR A 134 -35.94 -6.68 -51.58
CA THR A 134 -34.58 -6.99 -52.07
C THR A 134 -33.50 -6.08 -51.47
N ASP A 135 -33.88 -4.98 -50.81
CA ASP A 135 -33.01 -4.13 -50.00
C ASP A 135 -33.81 -3.59 -48.80
N VAL A 136 -33.20 -3.57 -47.61
CA VAL A 136 -33.81 -3.03 -46.39
C VAL A 136 -33.52 -1.54 -46.18
N ARG A 137 -32.58 -0.96 -46.95
CA ARG A 137 -32.26 0.47 -46.85
C ARG A 137 -33.46 1.32 -47.25
N GLY A 138 -33.75 2.34 -46.44
CA GLY A 138 -34.87 3.26 -46.67
C GLY A 138 -36.24 2.74 -46.22
N LEU A 139 -36.34 1.52 -45.68
CA LEU A 139 -37.56 1.07 -45.03
C LEU A 139 -37.85 1.90 -43.77
N ALA A 140 -39.12 2.21 -43.55
CA ALA A 140 -39.56 2.94 -42.37
C ALA A 140 -39.42 2.09 -41.10
N ASP A 141 -39.16 2.76 -39.98
CA ASP A 141 -39.12 2.15 -38.67
C ASP A 141 -40.46 1.47 -38.33
N GLY A 142 -40.39 0.31 -37.68
CA GLY A 142 -41.55 -0.54 -37.41
C GLY A 142 -41.93 -1.49 -38.56
N THR A 143 -41.38 -1.34 -39.76
CA THR A 143 -41.62 -2.27 -40.87
C THR A 143 -41.22 -3.70 -40.48
N LEU A 144 -42.15 -4.65 -40.63
CA LEU A 144 -41.91 -6.06 -40.38
C LEU A 144 -41.45 -6.77 -41.66
N LEU A 145 -40.42 -7.58 -41.52
CA LEU A 145 -39.83 -8.40 -42.57
C LEU A 145 -39.89 -9.86 -42.15
N HIS A 146 -40.23 -10.76 -43.07
CA HIS A 146 -40.21 -12.20 -42.85
C HIS A 146 -39.27 -12.86 -43.84
N THR A 147 -38.22 -13.47 -43.32
CA THR A 147 -37.23 -14.20 -44.12
C THR A 147 -37.82 -15.53 -44.55
N THR A 148 -38.02 -15.74 -45.84
CA THR A 148 -38.66 -16.96 -46.37
C THR A 148 -37.76 -18.19 -46.29
N ASP A 149 -36.45 -17.98 -46.17
CA ASP A 149 -35.41 -19.01 -46.08
C ASP A 149 -35.13 -19.48 -44.64
N THR A 150 -35.24 -18.60 -43.63
CA THR A 150 -34.99 -18.97 -42.22
C THR A 150 -36.22 -18.92 -41.32
N GLY A 151 -37.34 -18.37 -41.79
CA GLY A 151 -38.58 -18.21 -41.02
C GLY A 151 -38.49 -17.16 -39.90
N ARG A 152 -37.43 -16.34 -39.87
CA ARG A 152 -37.24 -15.30 -38.86
C ARG A 152 -38.01 -14.04 -39.23
N ILE A 153 -38.54 -13.37 -38.21
CA ILE A 153 -39.19 -12.07 -38.33
C ILE A 153 -38.25 -10.98 -37.83
N TYR A 154 -38.01 -9.98 -38.68
CA TYR A 154 -37.21 -8.80 -38.37
C TYR A 154 -38.11 -7.57 -38.31
N LYS A 155 -37.72 -6.58 -37.52
CA LYS A 155 -38.36 -5.27 -37.47
C LYS A 155 -37.32 -4.18 -37.68
N MET A 156 -37.65 -3.22 -38.54
CA MET A 156 -36.76 -2.09 -38.82
C MET A 156 -36.72 -1.13 -37.62
N VAL A 157 -35.52 -0.82 -37.14
CA VAL A 157 -35.25 0.16 -36.08
C VAL A 157 -34.09 1.05 -36.53
N GLY A 158 -34.36 2.32 -36.81
CA GLY A 158 -33.35 3.28 -37.23
C GLY A 158 -32.68 2.87 -38.54
N GLY A 159 -33.37 2.10 -39.38
CA GLY A 159 -32.82 1.50 -40.60
C GLY A 159 -32.10 0.15 -40.45
N ALA A 160 -31.92 -0.38 -39.23
CA ALA A 160 -31.36 -1.72 -39.02
C ALA A 160 -32.47 -2.78 -38.84
N PRO A 161 -32.32 -3.97 -39.44
CA PRO A 161 -33.27 -5.07 -39.25
C PRO A 161 -32.98 -5.81 -37.94
N VAL A 162 -33.75 -5.55 -36.89
CA VAL A 162 -33.59 -6.20 -35.58
C VAL A 162 -34.46 -7.46 -35.52
N TRP A 163 -33.86 -8.62 -35.23
CA TRP A 163 -34.56 -9.89 -35.10
C TRP A 163 -35.52 -9.86 -33.91
N GLN A 164 -36.74 -10.33 -34.11
CA GLN A 164 -37.75 -10.50 -33.08
C GLN A 164 -37.78 -11.97 -32.63
N ALA A 165 -37.22 -12.26 -31.46
CA ALA A 165 -37.18 -13.61 -30.92
C ALA A 165 -38.57 -14.10 -30.45
N THR A 166 -39.50 -13.16 -30.24
CA THR A 166 -40.90 -13.43 -29.92
C THR A 166 -41.80 -12.42 -30.64
N CYS A 167 -43.04 -12.84 -30.89
CA CYS A 167 -44.09 -12.02 -31.48
C CYS A 167 -45.22 -11.66 -30.51
N ASN A 168 -45.02 -11.94 -29.21
CA ASN A 168 -45.96 -11.58 -28.15
C ASN A 168 -46.07 -10.05 -27.98
N ASP A 169 -47.02 -9.59 -27.16
CA ASP A 169 -47.21 -8.18 -26.78
C ASP A 169 -47.38 -7.21 -27.97
N ASN A 170 -47.95 -7.73 -29.06
CA ASN A 170 -48.10 -7.02 -30.33
C ASN A 170 -46.78 -6.56 -30.94
N ILE A 171 -45.65 -7.22 -30.64
CA ILE A 171 -44.37 -6.92 -31.29
C ILE A 171 -44.47 -7.19 -32.79
N CYS A 172 -45.09 -8.28 -33.23
CA CYS A 172 -45.23 -8.57 -34.66
C CYS A 172 -46.57 -8.08 -35.23
N SER A 173 -47.18 -7.04 -34.65
CA SER A 173 -48.44 -6.49 -35.18
C SER A 173 -48.21 -5.85 -36.55
N GLY A 174 -48.86 -6.40 -37.59
CA GLY A 174 -48.76 -5.96 -38.97
C GLY A 174 -48.45 -7.13 -39.91
N THR A 175 -48.60 -6.92 -41.22
CA THR A 175 -48.30 -7.95 -42.23
C THR A 175 -46.81 -7.89 -42.58
N PRO A 176 -46.00 -8.92 -42.25
CA PRO A 176 -44.59 -8.93 -42.60
C PRO A 176 -44.41 -8.99 -44.12
N ARG A 177 -43.45 -8.23 -44.65
CA ARG A 177 -43.07 -8.29 -46.06
C ARG A 177 -42.06 -9.44 -46.28
N PRO A 178 -42.23 -10.29 -47.31
CA PRO A 178 -41.30 -11.38 -47.56
C PRO A 178 -39.92 -10.86 -47.98
N THR A 179 -38.85 -11.48 -47.50
CA THR A 179 -37.44 -11.19 -47.85
C THR A 179 -36.57 -12.44 -47.64
N THR A 180 -35.25 -12.33 -47.74
CA THR A 180 -34.29 -13.42 -47.44
C THR A 180 -33.28 -12.99 -46.38
N GLN A 181 -32.64 -13.95 -45.71
CA GLN A 181 -31.59 -13.64 -44.73
C GLN A 181 -30.39 -12.92 -45.37
N GLY A 182 -30.10 -13.21 -46.65
CA GLY A 182 -29.06 -12.50 -47.40
C GLY A 182 -29.33 -11.00 -47.50
N VAL A 183 -30.59 -10.59 -47.70
CA VAL A 183 -31.00 -9.19 -47.76
C VAL A 183 -30.91 -8.51 -46.39
N ILE A 184 -31.27 -9.23 -45.31
CA ILE A 184 -31.10 -8.76 -43.92
C ILE A 184 -29.62 -8.50 -43.61
N ASN A 185 -28.75 -9.47 -43.91
CA ASN A 185 -27.32 -9.37 -43.65
C ASN A 185 -26.62 -8.28 -44.46
N ALA A 186 -27.14 -7.95 -45.65
CA ALA A 186 -26.65 -6.86 -46.49
C ALA A 186 -27.12 -5.46 -46.03
N GLY A 187 -28.07 -5.41 -45.09
CA GLY A 187 -28.61 -4.18 -44.51
C GLY A 187 -27.66 -3.48 -43.53
N PRO A 188 -28.08 -2.32 -43.00
CA PRO A 188 -27.34 -1.65 -41.93
C PRO A 188 -27.15 -2.55 -40.71
N ALA A 189 -25.90 -2.65 -40.24
CA ALA A 189 -25.56 -3.51 -39.12
C ALA A 189 -26.13 -3.01 -37.77
N THR A 190 -26.38 -1.71 -37.64
CA THR A 190 -26.83 -1.09 -36.39
C THR A 190 -27.81 0.07 -36.59
N PRO A 191 -28.73 0.31 -35.65
CA PRO A 191 -29.63 1.47 -35.68
C PRO A 191 -28.88 2.81 -35.76
N ARG A 192 -29.46 3.77 -36.49
CA ARG A 192 -28.97 5.15 -36.54
C ARG A 192 -29.11 5.87 -35.20
N ASN A 193 -28.26 6.85 -34.99
CA ASN A 193 -28.30 7.75 -33.83
C ASN A 193 -29.67 8.39 -33.63
N ALA A 194 -30.02 8.66 -32.37
CA ALA A 194 -31.27 9.29 -31.95
C ALA A 194 -32.57 8.50 -32.27
N THR A 195 -32.46 7.33 -32.90
CA THR A 195 -33.58 6.38 -32.99
C THR A 195 -33.91 5.85 -31.60
N SER A 196 -35.18 5.54 -31.33
CA SER A 196 -35.61 4.90 -30.09
C SER A 196 -36.32 3.56 -30.28
N ALA A 197 -36.17 2.68 -29.29
CA ALA A 197 -36.90 1.43 -29.20
C ALA A 197 -37.42 1.21 -27.78
N ILE A 198 -38.50 0.42 -27.65
CA ILE A 198 -39.04 0.01 -26.36
C ILE A 198 -39.11 -1.52 -26.31
N ASP A 199 -38.58 -2.09 -25.23
CA ASP A 199 -38.63 -3.54 -25.02
C ASP A 199 -39.95 -3.98 -24.33
N GLN A 200 -40.15 -5.28 -24.20
CA GLN A 200 -41.32 -5.87 -23.53
C GLN A 200 -41.43 -5.51 -22.04
N ARG A 201 -40.33 -5.05 -21.44
CA ARG A 201 -40.26 -4.63 -20.04
C ARG A 201 -40.64 -3.15 -19.89
N GLY A 202 -41.00 -2.48 -21.00
CA GLY A 202 -41.33 -1.06 -21.04
C GLY A 202 -40.11 -0.14 -20.95
N ARG A 203 -38.89 -0.67 -21.06
CA ARG A 203 -37.67 0.14 -21.02
C ARG A 203 -37.44 0.77 -22.39
N ILE A 204 -37.25 2.08 -22.39
CA ILE A 204 -37.02 2.85 -23.61
C ILE A 204 -35.52 3.06 -23.79
N TYR A 205 -35.05 2.84 -25.02
CA TYR A 205 -33.66 2.97 -25.42
C TYR A 205 -33.54 4.04 -26.49
N ILE A 206 -32.49 4.85 -26.43
CA ILE A 206 -32.03 5.71 -27.53
C ILE A 206 -30.71 5.12 -28.03
N PHE A 207 -30.56 5.02 -29.35
CA PHE A 207 -29.34 4.49 -29.95
C PHE A 207 -28.29 5.59 -30.14
N VAL A 208 -27.05 5.31 -29.70
CA VAL A 208 -25.87 6.17 -29.90
C VAL A 208 -24.76 5.30 -30.46
N GLY A 209 -24.30 5.59 -31.67
CA GLY A 209 -23.30 4.78 -32.36
C GLY A 209 -23.69 3.30 -32.44
N GLY A 210 -24.98 3.01 -32.65
CA GLY A 210 -25.52 1.65 -32.67
C GLY A 210 -25.69 0.97 -31.31
N PHE A 211 -25.29 1.60 -30.20
CA PHE A 211 -25.45 1.06 -28.84
C PHE A 211 -26.78 1.50 -28.21
N PRO A 212 -27.58 0.57 -27.65
CA PRO A 212 -28.84 0.90 -26.97
C PRO A 212 -28.58 1.49 -25.58
N VAL A 213 -28.81 2.80 -25.44
CA VAL A 213 -28.70 3.53 -24.17
C VAL A 213 -30.07 3.57 -23.49
N TRP A 214 -30.22 2.88 -22.35
CA TRP A 214 -31.48 2.87 -21.58
C TRP A 214 -31.75 4.25 -20.98
N GLN A 215 -32.90 4.84 -21.31
CA GLN A 215 -33.37 6.11 -20.77
C GLN A 215 -34.20 5.91 -19.49
N ASP A 216 -33.83 6.60 -18.41
CA ASP A 216 -34.62 6.68 -17.18
C ASP A 216 -35.72 7.75 -17.22
N SER A 217 -35.65 8.68 -18.18
CA SER A 217 -36.67 9.67 -18.46
C SER A 217 -36.78 9.95 -19.96
N CYS A 218 -38.01 10.17 -20.41
CA CYS A 218 -38.36 10.65 -21.75
C CYS A 218 -39.10 11.99 -21.68
N ALA A 219 -39.00 12.69 -20.54
CA ALA A 219 -39.51 14.05 -20.40
C ALA A 219 -38.58 15.01 -21.15
N ALA A 220 -39.17 16.08 -21.69
CA ALA A 220 -38.39 17.18 -22.27
C ALA A 220 -37.30 17.61 -21.27
N PRO A 221 -36.04 17.80 -21.73
CA PRO A 221 -35.62 17.94 -23.13
C PRO A 221 -35.26 16.63 -23.86
N VAL A 222 -35.31 15.47 -23.19
CA VAL A 222 -35.05 14.16 -23.84
C VAL A 222 -36.32 13.69 -24.54
N THR A 223 -36.39 13.85 -25.86
CA THR A 223 -37.54 13.37 -26.65
C THR A 223 -37.29 11.94 -27.14
N CYS A 224 -37.98 10.97 -26.54
CA CYS A 224 -37.88 9.57 -26.96
C CYS A 224 -38.70 9.25 -28.23
N GLY A 225 -39.35 10.23 -28.85
CA GLY A 225 -40.14 10.05 -30.08
C GLY A 225 -41.25 9.01 -29.92
N THR A 226 -41.46 8.19 -30.95
CA THR A 226 -42.35 7.01 -30.92
C THR A 226 -41.51 5.74 -30.99
N PRO A 227 -41.10 5.18 -29.84
CA PRO A 227 -40.16 4.07 -29.82
C PRO A 227 -40.71 2.83 -30.55
N VAL A 228 -39.85 2.19 -31.34
CA VAL A 228 -40.20 0.94 -32.01
C VAL A 228 -40.26 -0.19 -30.98
N LYS A 229 -41.41 -0.87 -30.87
CA LYS A 229 -41.56 -2.05 -30.02
C LYS A 229 -40.71 -3.21 -30.53
N ILE A 230 -39.81 -3.76 -29.71
CA ILE A 230 -38.98 -4.92 -30.03
C ILE A 230 -38.94 -5.93 -28.87
N SER A 231 -38.48 -7.15 -29.13
CA SER A 231 -38.30 -8.15 -28.08
C SER A 231 -37.17 -7.78 -27.12
N ASP A 232 -37.33 -8.11 -25.84
CA ASP A 232 -36.31 -7.85 -24.81
C ASP A 232 -35.01 -8.64 -25.05
N TRP A 233 -35.13 -9.83 -25.64
CA TRP A 233 -34.02 -10.64 -26.12
C TRP A 233 -33.17 -9.89 -27.14
N SER A 234 -33.76 -9.13 -28.07
CA SER A 234 -33.00 -8.39 -29.09
C SER A 234 -32.03 -7.39 -28.46
N ILE A 235 -32.49 -6.69 -27.41
CA ILE A 235 -31.65 -5.77 -26.63
C ILE A 235 -30.58 -6.55 -25.85
N ASP A 236 -30.97 -7.60 -25.13
CA ASP A 236 -30.04 -8.32 -24.24
C ASP A 236 -28.95 -9.08 -25.01
N ALA A 237 -29.30 -9.59 -26.19
CA ALA A 237 -28.40 -10.30 -27.12
C ALA A 237 -27.63 -9.36 -28.05
N ARG A 238 -27.99 -8.06 -28.10
CA ARG A 238 -27.40 -7.05 -28.98
C ARG A 238 -27.52 -7.43 -30.47
N ASP A 239 -28.67 -7.96 -30.87
CA ASP A 239 -28.92 -8.32 -32.26
C ASP A 239 -28.97 -7.07 -33.15
N HIS A 240 -28.08 -6.99 -34.14
CA HIS A 240 -27.86 -5.78 -34.94
C HIS A 240 -27.63 -4.53 -34.07
N MET A 241 -26.89 -4.66 -32.96
CA MET A 241 -26.55 -3.55 -32.07
C MET A 241 -25.10 -3.64 -31.63
N ASN A 242 -24.48 -2.50 -31.35
CA ASN A 242 -23.14 -2.52 -30.77
C ASN A 242 -23.17 -2.83 -29.28
N GLN A 243 -22.12 -3.50 -28.78
CA GLN A 243 -21.95 -3.76 -27.35
C GLN A 243 -21.57 -2.51 -26.56
N VAL A 244 -20.89 -1.58 -27.23
CA VAL A 244 -20.50 -0.26 -26.73
C VAL A 244 -20.75 0.78 -27.82
N PRO A 245 -20.94 2.06 -27.51
CA PRO A 245 -21.10 3.08 -28.55
C PRO A 245 -19.90 3.11 -29.50
N ALA A 246 -20.15 3.13 -30.81
CA ALA A 246 -19.10 3.39 -31.79
C ALA A 246 -18.47 4.78 -31.56
N ASP A 247 -17.21 4.97 -31.94
CA ASP A 247 -16.51 6.23 -31.75
C ASP A 247 -17.11 7.39 -32.57
N GLY A 248 -16.89 8.62 -32.09
CA GLY A 248 -17.15 9.85 -32.83
C GLY A 248 -18.61 10.31 -32.81
N ASN A 249 -19.48 9.68 -32.04
CA ASN A 249 -20.88 10.08 -31.90
C ASN A 249 -21.00 11.12 -30.77
N LEU A 250 -21.76 12.19 -31.01
CA LEU A 250 -21.94 13.26 -30.05
C LEU A 250 -23.17 13.01 -29.19
N VAL A 251 -23.01 13.15 -27.88
CA VAL A 251 -24.09 13.03 -26.90
C VAL A 251 -24.11 14.21 -25.96
N GLN A 252 -25.28 14.56 -25.48
CA GLN A 252 -25.43 15.53 -24.42
C GLN A 252 -26.48 15.04 -23.44
N ALA A 253 -26.17 15.10 -22.15
CA ALA A 253 -27.16 14.82 -21.14
C ALA A 253 -28.03 16.04 -20.88
N LYS A 254 -29.32 15.79 -20.71
CA LYS A 254 -30.32 16.78 -20.33
C LYS A 254 -30.86 16.42 -18.95
N ASP A 255 -30.72 17.34 -17.98
CA ASP A 255 -31.27 17.21 -16.64
C ASP A 255 -32.12 18.45 -16.31
N GLY A 256 -33.44 18.34 -16.52
CA GLY A 256 -34.34 19.49 -16.41
C GLY A 256 -33.89 20.66 -17.30
N ASN A 257 -33.52 21.78 -16.67
CA ASN A 257 -33.02 23.00 -17.34
C ASN A 257 -31.49 23.09 -17.41
N THR A 258 -30.76 22.11 -16.85
CA THR A 258 -29.30 22.07 -16.87
C THR A 258 -28.80 21.06 -17.89
N ASP A 259 -28.11 21.60 -18.89
CA ASP A 259 -27.39 20.81 -19.88
C ASP A 259 -26.06 20.34 -19.29
N LEU A 260 -25.78 19.04 -19.32
CA LEU A 260 -24.42 18.56 -19.16
C LEU A 260 -23.59 18.93 -20.39
N PRO A 261 -22.25 18.92 -20.28
CA PRO A 261 -21.38 19.15 -21.43
C PRO A 261 -21.67 18.17 -22.57
N VAL A 262 -21.52 18.64 -23.81
CA VAL A 262 -21.49 17.75 -24.96
C VAL A 262 -20.26 16.84 -24.81
N SER A 263 -20.41 15.56 -25.11
CA SER A 263 -19.35 14.56 -25.15
C SER A 263 -19.31 13.87 -26.49
N MET A 264 -18.12 13.36 -26.87
CA MET A 264 -18.02 12.37 -27.92
C MET A 264 -17.86 10.98 -27.33
N THR A 265 -18.35 9.97 -28.03
CA THR A 265 -18.07 8.58 -27.73
C THR A 265 -16.68 8.19 -28.21
N LEU A 266 -15.91 7.51 -27.36
CA LEU A 266 -14.55 7.06 -27.65
C LEU A 266 -14.26 5.79 -26.87
N GLY A 267 -13.88 4.71 -27.56
CA GLY A 267 -13.54 3.43 -26.95
C GLY A 267 -14.67 2.89 -26.08
N GLY A 268 -15.93 3.22 -26.41
CA GLY A 268 -17.11 2.88 -25.63
C GLY A 268 -17.46 3.81 -24.44
N ALA A 269 -16.65 4.84 -24.18
CA ALA A 269 -16.86 5.80 -23.10
C ALA A 269 -17.13 7.22 -23.63
N LEU A 270 -17.34 8.18 -22.71
CA LEU A 270 -17.58 9.59 -23.03
C LEU A 270 -16.35 10.45 -22.77
N VAL A 271 -16.02 11.33 -23.73
CA VAL A 271 -15.03 12.39 -23.59
C VAL A 271 -15.74 13.74 -23.65
N PRO A 272 -15.85 14.49 -22.54
CA PRO A 272 -16.56 15.76 -22.52
C PRO A 272 -15.78 16.88 -23.21
N PHE A 273 -16.51 17.85 -23.74
CA PHE A 273 -16.02 19.12 -24.27
C PHE A 273 -16.35 20.25 -23.29
N ALA A 274 -15.42 21.16 -23.04
CA ALA A 274 -15.64 22.34 -22.18
C ALA A 274 -16.39 23.46 -22.91
N ASN A 275 -16.29 23.51 -24.25
CA ASN A 275 -16.92 24.54 -25.06
C ASN A 275 -17.09 24.05 -26.52
N PRO A 276 -17.91 24.74 -27.33
CA PRO A 276 -18.11 24.43 -28.76
C PRO A 276 -16.84 24.40 -29.61
N GLN A 277 -15.84 25.23 -29.28
CA GLN A 277 -14.61 25.30 -30.07
C GLN A 277 -13.84 23.97 -30.01
N GLU A 278 -13.82 23.31 -28.85
CA GLU A 278 -13.18 22.01 -28.73
C GLU A 278 -13.84 20.93 -29.59
N VAL A 279 -15.16 21.01 -29.81
CA VAL A 279 -15.89 20.07 -30.69
C VAL A 279 -15.40 20.24 -32.13
N ILE A 280 -15.25 21.50 -32.55
CA ILE A 280 -14.73 21.86 -33.88
C ILE A 280 -13.27 21.43 -34.02
N ASP A 281 -12.44 21.72 -33.02
CA ASP A 281 -11.01 21.41 -33.01
C ASP A 281 -10.73 19.91 -33.16
N VAL A 282 -11.56 19.03 -32.60
CA VAL A 282 -11.41 17.57 -32.77
C VAL A 282 -12.00 17.05 -34.09
N GLY A 283 -12.38 17.94 -35.01
CA GLY A 283 -12.77 17.59 -36.37
C GLY A 283 -14.24 17.22 -36.54
N GLN A 284 -15.13 17.62 -35.62
CA GLN A 284 -16.57 17.36 -35.74
C GLN A 284 -17.30 18.39 -36.64
N GLY A 285 -16.58 19.30 -37.30
CA GLY A 285 -17.18 20.29 -38.20
C GLY A 285 -18.01 21.35 -37.46
N THR A 286 -18.49 22.35 -38.19
CA THR A 286 -19.30 23.46 -37.63
C THR A 286 -20.78 23.09 -37.47
N ASP A 287 -21.23 22.03 -38.11
CA ASP A 287 -22.60 21.48 -38.06
C ASP A 287 -22.82 20.51 -36.89
N TRP A 288 -21.81 20.32 -36.04
CA TRP A 288 -21.78 19.33 -34.94
C TRP A 288 -23.03 19.35 -34.06
N ALA A 289 -23.61 20.53 -33.80
CA ALA A 289 -24.78 20.69 -32.93
C ALA A 289 -26.00 19.91 -33.44
N SER A 290 -26.16 19.77 -34.76
CA SER A 290 -27.25 19.01 -35.37
C SER A 290 -27.12 17.49 -35.21
N ARG A 291 -25.92 17.01 -34.84
CA ARG A 291 -25.58 15.58 -34.69
C ARG A 291 -25.58 15.11 -33.24
N VAL A 292 -25.84 16.01 -32.28
CA VAL A 292 -25.89 15.70 -30.86
C VAL A 292 -27.13 14.87 -30.52
N VAL A 293 -26.91 13.70 -29.91
CA VAL A 293 -27.99 12.89 -29.37
C VAL A 293 -28.27 13.30 -27.92
N ALA A 294 -29.47 13.79 -27.65
CA ALA A 294 -29.93 14.06 -26.29
C ALA A 294 -30.27 12.75 -25.57
N ILE A 295 -29.66 12.53 -24.40
CA ILE A 295 -29.95 11.40 -23.52
C ILE A 295 -30.18 11.90 -22.10
N SER A 296 -30.72 11.06 -21.22
CA SER A 296 -30.88 11.43 -19.82
C SER A 296 -29.55 11.47 -19.05
N ALA A 297 -29.48 12.26 -17.98
CA ALA A 297 -28.28 12.36 -17.15
C ALA A 297 -27.84 11.02 -16.53
N GLY A 298 -28.79 10.22 -16.04
CA GLY A 298 -28.48 8.89 -15.53
C GLY A 298 -27.96 7.95 -16.61
N SER A 299 -28.42 8.10 -17.86
CA SER A 299 -27.89 7.37 -19.02
C SER A 299 -26.45 7.76 -19.33
N TYR A 300 -26.19 9.06 -19.39
CA TYR A 300 -24.88 9.64 -19.69
C TYR A 300 -23.81 9.16 -18.71
N ASN A 301 -24.11 9.21 -17.40
CA ASN A 301 -23.19 8.74 -16.37
C ASN A 301 -22.97 7.22 -16.40
N ARG A 302 -23.93 6.44 -16.91
CA ARG A 302 -23.82 4.98 -17.03
C ARG A 302 -22.97 4.50 -18.19
N ILE A 303 -22.75 5.32 -19.23
CA ILE A 303 -21.80 5.00 -20.30
C ILE A 303 -20.37 5.02 -19.74
N GLY A 304 -20.08 5.94 -18.81
CA GLY A 304 -18.75 6.09 -18.20
C GLY A 304 -17.81 6.98 -19.00
N PHE A 305 -16.65 7.29 -18.42
CA PHE A 305 -15.69 8.30 -18.93
C PHE A 305 -14.29 7.75 -19.18
N ILE A 306 -14.09 6.44 -19.03
CA ILE A 306 -12.80 5.77 -19.22
C ILE A 306 -12.89 4.91 -20.48
N PRO A 307 -12.26 5.32 -21.60
CA PRO A 307 -12.18 4.51 -22.80
C PRO A 307 -11.57 3.15 -22.52
N THR A 308 -11.96 2.15 -23.31
CA THR A 308 -11.38 0.81 -23.23
C THR A 308 -9.87 0.81 -23.50
N ASP A 309 -9.17 -0.09 -22.80
CA ASP A 309 -7.73 -0.27 -22.96
C ASP A 309 -7.35 -0.58 -24.41
N GLY A 310 -6.35 0.14 -24.88
CA GLY A 310 -5.86 0.10 -26.24
C GLY A 310 -6.46 1.15 -27.17
N THR A 311 -7.36 2.02 -26.70
CA THR A 311 -7.89 3.12 -27.53
C THR A 311 -6.79 4.14 -27.85
N LEU A 312 -6.52 4.39 -29.14
CA LEU A 312 -5.51 5.36 -29.58
C LEU A 312 -6.09 6.78 -29.67
N VAL A 313 -5.40 7.74 -29.06
CA VAL A 313 -5.83 9.13 -29.03
C VAL A 313 -4.70 10.11 -29.27
N GLN A 314 -5.07 11.32 -29.68
CA GLN A 314 -4.22 12.49 -29.70
C GLN A 314 -5.02 13.70 -29.22
N GLY A 315 -4.41 14.54 -28.38
CA GLY A 315 -4.98 15.83 -28.02
C GLY A 315 -4.93 16.78 -29.21
N THR A 316 -6.01 17.49 -29.51
CA THR A 316 -6.08 18.50 -30.57
C THR A 316 -6.61 19.82 -30.02
N SER A 317 -6.05 20.94 -30.46
CA SER A 317 -6.56 22.29 -30.18
C SER A 317 -6.01 23.27 -31.22
N GLY A 318 -6.87 24.13 -31.78
CA GLY A 318 -6.46 25.16 -32.75
C GLY A 318 -5.66 24.63 -33.96
N GLY A 319 -5.91 23.38 -34.39
CA GLY A 319 -5.18 22.72 -35.47
C GLY A 319 -3.85 22.07 -35.08
N ALA A 320 -3.35 22.28 -33.86
CA ALA A 320 -2.19 21.57 -33.33
C ALA A 320 -2.59 20.23 -32.69
N SER A 321 -1.73 19.21 -32.81
CA SER A 321 -1.92 17.90 -32.18
C SER A 321 -0.78 17.53 -31.23
N THR A 322 -1.10 16.88 -30.12
CA THR A 322 -0.11 16.27 -29.22
C THR A 322 0.47 15.00 -29.84
N ALA A 323 1.47 14.40 -29.17
CA ALA A 323 1.86 13.03 -29.47
C ALA A 323 0.67 12.06 -29.30
N VAL A 324 0.68 10.99 -30.08
CA VAL A 324 -0.30 9.90 -29.98
C VAL A 324 -0.07 9.15 -28.67
N ALA A 325 -1.14 8.75 -28.01
CA ALA A 325 -1.09 7.90 -26.82
C ALA A 325 -2.14 6.79 -26.91
N MET A 326 -1.95 5.71 -26.18
CA MET A 326 -3.03 4.74 -25.92
C MET A 326 -3.60 4.94 -24.53
N TYR A 327 -4.89 4.66 -24.36
CA TYR A 327 -5.50 4.45 -23.05
C TYR A 327 -5.11 3.08 -22.51
N LEU A 328 -4.67 3.02 -21.26
CA LEU A 328 -4.36 1.78 -20.56
C LEU A 328 -4.60 1.95 -19.06
N GLY A 329 -5.54 1.22 -18.49
CA GLY A 329 -5.88 1.32 -17.07
C GLY A 329 -6.27 2.74 -16.66
N GLY A 330 -7.04 3.43 -17.51
CA GLY A 330 -7.41 4.84 -17.29
C GLY A 330 -6.32 5.88 -17.54
N ALA A 331 -5.07 5.47 -17.75
CA ALA A 331 -3.93 6.35 -18.03
C ALA A 331 -3.67 6.52 -19.53
N LYS A 332 -3.01 7.63 -19.88
CA LYS A 332 -2.40 7.83 -21.20
C LYS A 332 -0.99 7.24 -21.21
N ILE A 333 -0.69 6.45 -22.24
CA ILE A 333 0.64 5.92 -22.52
C ILE A 333 1.12 6.54 -23.83
N PRO A 334 1.98 7.57 -23.78
CA PRO A 334 2.42 8.28 -24.98
C PRO A 334 3.38 7.44 -25.83
N PHE A 335 3.29 7.60 -27.13
CA PHE A 335 4.26 7.08 -28.11
C PHE A 335 5.19 8.22 -28.56
N ALA A 336 6.49 7.97 -28.56
CA ALA A 336 7.50 8.92 -28.99
C ALA A 336 7.59 9.03 -30.52
N ASN A 337 7.25 7.95 -31.24
CA ASN A 337 7.31 7.89 -32.69
C ASN A 337 6.34 6.80 -33.23
N PRO A 338 6.06 6.79 -34.55
CA PRO A 338 5.20 5.78 -35.18
C PRO A 338 5.63 4.33 -34.98
N GLN A 339 6.93 4.06 -34.85
CA GLN A 339 7.44 2.69 -34.69
C GLN A 339 6.98 2.09 -33.37
N GLU A 340 6.98 2.85 -32.27
CA GLU A 340 6.47 2.36 -30.99
C GLU A 340 4.98 1.99 -31.04
N VAL A 341 4.17 2.68 -31.87
CA VAL A 341 2.76 2.33 -32.08
C VAL A 341 2.64 0.99 -32.82
N ILE A 342 3.51 0.75 -33.80
CA ILE A 342 3.57 -0.51 -34.55
C ILE A 342 4.02 -1.65 -33.63
N ASP A 343 5.09 -1.44 -32.87
CA ASP A 343 5.65 -2.41 -31.93
C ASP A 343 4.65 -2.77 -30.82
N ALA A 344 3.81 -1.81 -30.40
CA ALA A 344 2.71 -2.07 -29.46
C ALA A 344 1.55 -2.90 -30.07
N GLY A 345 1.67 -3.35 -31.33
CA GLY A 345 0.75 -4.30 -31.97
C GLY A 345 -0.38 -3.66 -32.77
N TYR A 346 -0.37 -2.35 -33.01
CA TYR A 346 -1.44 -1.68 -33.76
C TYR A 346 -1.33 -1.84 -35.29
N GLY A 347 -0.14 -2.25 -35.77
CA GLY A 347 0.18 -2.46 -37.18
C GLY A 347 0.33 -1.15 -37.97
N ALA A 348 0.77 -1.24 -39.24
CA ALA A 348 1.05 -0.06 -40.08
C ALA A 348 -0.17 0.86 -40.32
N GLY A 349 -1.39 0.33 -40.22
CA GLY A 349 -2.64 1.10 -40.36
C GLY A 349 -3.08 1.87 -39.12
N TRP A 350 -2.23 1.98 -38.09
CA TRP A 350 -2.58 2.57 -36.78
C TRP A 350 -3.13 4.00 -36.87
N ALA A 351 -2.67 4.81 -37.84
CA ALA A 351 -3.09 6.20 -37.98
C ALA A 351 -4.61 6.35 -38.14
N SER A 352 -5.26 5.42 -38.85
CA SER A 352 -6.72 5.39 -39.02
C SER A 352 -7.51 5.05 -37.74
N LYS A 353 -6.82 4.49 -36.73
CA LYS A 353 -7.37 4.11 -35.44
C LYS A 353 -7.25 5.23 -34.40
N VAL A 354 -6.43 6.25 -34.65
CA VAL A 354 -6.28 7.40 -33.76
C VAL A 354 -7.56 8.23 -33.76
N ARG A 355 -7.95 8.72 -32.59
CA ARG A 355 -9.06 9.65 -32.41
C ARG A 355 -8.56 10.96 -31.81
N ALA A 356 -8.99 12.07 -32.38
CA ALA A 356 -8.73 13.38 -31.80
C ALA A 356 -9.62 13.56 -30.56
N ILE A 357 -9.01 14.03 -29.47
CA ILE A 357 -9.71 14.44 -28.25
C ILE A 357 -9.25 15.85 -27.87
N PRO A 358 -9.98 16.60 -27.03
CA PRO A 358 -9.52 17.92 -26.64
C PRO A 358 -8.17 17.85 -25.92
N SER A 359 -7.22 18.73 -26.27
CA SER A 359 -5.88 18.77 -25.63
C SER A 359 -5.96 18.96 -24.11
N ARG A 360 -6.93 19.76 -23.64
CA ARG A 360 -7.32 19.90 -22.24
C ARG A 360 -7.52 18.53 -21.57
N HIS A 361 -8.40 17.71 -22.14
CA HIS A 361 -8.73 16.41 -21.58
C HIS A 361 -7.53 15.47 -21.64
N PHE A 362 -6.83 15.43 -22.79
CA PHE A 362 -5.59 14.66 -22.95
C PHE A 362 -4.55 15.00 -21.86
N ASN A 363 -4.38 16.28 -21.55
CA ASN A 363 -3.39 16.74 -20.59
C ASN A 363 -3.74 16.36 -19.14
N THR A 364 -5.03 16.23 -18.82
CA THR A 364 -5.50 15.81 -17.48
C THR A 364 -5.43 14.31 -17.22
N LEU A 365 -5.22 13.48 -18.25
CA LEU A 365 -5.12 12.03 -18.07
C LEU A 365 -3.88 11.65 -17.24
N PRO A 366 -4.00 10.70 -16.29
CA PRO A 366 -2.86 10.21 -15.54
C PRO A 366 -1.87 9.49 -16.47
N THR A 367 -0.61 9.41 -16.06
CA THR A 367 0.46 8.73 -16.81
C THR A 367 0.83 7.36 -16.26
N VAL A 368 0.26 7.00 -15.11
CA VAL A 368 0.45 5.72 -14.43
C VAL A 368 -0.89 4.98 -14.48
N PRO A 369 -0.96 3.77 -15.08
CA PRO A 369 -2.19 2.99 -15.10
C PRO A 369 -2.66 2.60 -13.70
N ASP A 370 -3.97 2.43 -13.57
CA ASP A 370 -4.62 1.97 -12.34
C ASP A 370 -4.18 0.55 -11.94
N ASP A 371 -4.37 0.23 -10.66
CA ASP A 371 -4.06 -1.09 -10.13
C ASP A 371 -4.86 -2.21 -10.84
N GLY A 372 -4.20 -3.35 -11.05
CA GLY A 372 -4.76 -4.51 -11.76
C GLY A 372 -4.54 -4.49 -13.27
N THR A 373 -3.96 -3.42 -13.83
CA THR A 373 -3.56 -3.39 -15.24
C THR A 373 -2.34 -4.27 -15.49
N LEU A 374 -2.46 -5.20 -16.45
CA LEU A 374 -1.35 -6.03 -16.92
C LEU A 374 -0.67 -5.42 -18.15
N LEU A 375 0.65 -5.30 -18.10
CA LEU A 375 1.43 -4.66 -19.15
C LEU A 375 2.78 -5.34 -19.38
N GLN A 376 3.31 -5.18 -20.59
CA GLN A 376 4.63 -5.68 -21.00
C GLN A 376 5.24 -4.69 -22.00
N GLY A 377 6.56 -4.59 -22.05
CA GLY A 377 7.28 -3.84 -23.08
C GLY A 377 7.00 -4.40 -24.47
N SER A 378 6.87 -3.53 -25.46
CA SER A 378 6.35 -3.80 -26.81
C SER A 378 7.13 -4.85 -27.62
N ASN A 379 8.38 -5.16 -27.22
CA ASN A 379 9.21 -6.15 -27.90
C ASN A 379 9.25 -7.52 -27.19
N GLY A 380 8.46 -7.71 -26.12
CA GLY A 380 8.48 -8.94 -25.31
C GLY A 380 9.78 -9.18 -24.54
N SER A 381 10.75 -8.26 -24.62
CA SER A 381 12.04 -8.29 -23.91
C SER A 381 11.91 -8.07 -22.41
N THR A 382 10.84 -7.41 -21.97
CA THR A 382 10.57 -7.15 -20.56
C THR A 382 9.66 -8.23 -19.97
N PRO A 383 9.74 -8.49 -18.65
CA PRO A 383 8.76 -9.35 -18.00
C PRO A 383 7.35 -8.75 -18.09
N VAL A 384 6.34 -9.61 -18.00
CA VAL A 384 4.96 -9.18 -17.72
C VAL A 384 4.93 -8.53 -16.35
N ALA A 385 4.20 -7.43 -16.20
CA ALA A 385 4.02 -6.74 -14.93
C ALA A 385 2.55 -6.41 -14.68
N ALA A 386 2.19 -6.26 -13.41
CA ALA A 386 0.94 -5.67 -12.98
C ALA A 386 1.20 -4.33 -12.30
N MET A 387 0.27 -3.40 -12.44
CA MET A 387 0.21 -2.22 -11.56
C MET A 387 -0.43 -2.63 -10.23
N ILE A 388 0.27 -2.40 -9.12
CA ILE A 388 -0.15 -2.72 -7.76
C ILE A 388 0.32 -1.60 -6.83
N GLY A 389 -0.61 -0.92 -6.16
CA GLY A 389 -0.31 0.30 -5.40
C GLY A 389 0.35 1.37 -6.24
N LEU A 390 -0.13 1.58 -7.47
CA LEU A 390 0.42 2.45 -8.51
C LEU A 390 1.89 2.17 -8.86
N ALA A 391 2.38 0.97 -8.57
CA ALA A 391 3.73 0.53 -8.89
C ALA A 391 3.74 -0.69 -9.81
N ARG A 392 4.69 -0.72 -10.73
CA ARG A 392 4.98 -1.83 -11.61
C ARG A 392 5.62 -2.97 -10.80
N VAL A 393 4.87 -4.05 -10.62
CA VAL A 393 5.33 -5.31 -10.05
C VAL A 393 5.54 -6.32 -11.17
N ASN A 394 6.81 -6.63 -11.46
CA ASN A 394 7.17 -7.61 -12.49
C ASN A 394 6.86 -9.03 -12.02
N PHE A 395 6.52 -9.92 -12.97
CA PHE A 395 6.39 -11.36 -12.79
C PHE A 395 7.54 -12.09 -13.48
N GLY A 396 8.14 -13.06 -12.80
CA GLY A 396 9.28 -13.85 -13.28
C GLY A 396 8.88 -15.07 -14.09
N SER A 397 7.61 -15.46 -14.03
CA SER A 397 7.06 -16.56 -14.82
C SER A 397 5.56 -16.40 -15.07
N PRO A 398 4.99 -17.07 -16.09
CA PRO A 398 3.55 -17.19 -16.28
C PRO A 398 2.79 -17.69 -15.04
N GLN A 399 3.40 -18.59 -14.27
CA GLN A 399 2.77 -19.14 -13.07
C GLN A 399 2.59 -18.07 -11.99
N GLU A 400 3.54 -17.14 -11.82
CA GLU A 400 3.39 -16.04 -10.86
C GLU A 400 2.21 -15.11 -11.24
N VAL A 401 1.92 -14.93 -12.53
CA VAL A 401 0.75 -14.14 -12.99
C VAL A 401 -0.55 -14.84 -12.62
N ILE A 402 -0.60 -16.17 -12.77
CA ILE A 402 -1.75 -17.00 -12.41
C ILE A 402 -1.95 -17.01 -10.89
N ASP A 403 -0.88 -17.23 -10.14
CA ASP A 403 -0.90 -17.24 -8.66
C ASP A 403 -1.29 -15.88 -8.08
N ALA A 404 -0.97 -14.79 -8.79
CA ALA A 404 -1.43 -13.45 -8.46
C ALA A 404 -2.94 -13.22 -8.68
N GLY A 405 -3.65 -14.17 -9.30
CA GLY A 405 -5.10 -14.16 -9.46
C GLY A 405 -5.60 -13.60 -10.79
N PHE A 406 -4.72 -13.37 -11.77
CA PHE A 406 -5.11 -12.84 -13.08
C PHE A 406 -5.76 -13.88 -14.02
N GLY A 407 -5.86 -15.13 -13.59
CA GLY A 407 -6.47 -16.24 -14.32
C GLY A 407 -5.57 -16.81 -15.42
N THR A 408 -5.93 -17.97 -15.97
CA THR A 408 -5.16 -18.61 -17.06
C THR A 408 -5.27 -17.88 -18.39
N ASP A 409 -6.25 -16.99 -18.53
CA ASP A 409 -6.49 -16.13 -19.69
C ASP A 409 -5.69 -14.82 -19.65
N TRP A 410 -4.79 -14.65 -18.67
CA TRP A 410 -4.00 -13.43 -18.44
C TRP A 410 -3.32 -12.91 -19.71
N GLY A 411 -2.88 -13.78 -20.62
CA GLY A 411 -2.22 -13.38 -21.87
C GLY A 411 -3.04 -12.43 -22.74
N SER A 412 -4.37 -12.58 -22.76
CA SER A 412 -5.28 -11.68 -23.49
C SER A 412 -5.50 -10.32 -22.80
N LYS A 413 -5.15 -10.23 -21.51
CA LYS A 413 -5.29 -9.03 -20.68
C LYS A 413 -4.03 -8.17 -20.70
N VAL A 414 -2.87 -8.74 -21.06
CA VAL A 414 -1.61 -7.98 -21.19
C VAL A 414 -1.74 -6.98 -22.35
N ARG A 415 -1.22 -5.78 -22.13
CA ARG A 415 -1.07 -4.76 -23.17
C ARG A 415 0.40 -4.41 -23.37
N ALA A 416 0.80 -4.36 -24.63
CA ALA A 416 2.12 -3.93 -25.03
C ALA A 416 2.25 -2.41 -24.87
N VAL A 417 3.24 -1.95 -24.11
CA VAL A 417 3.57 -0.53 -23.90
C VAL A 417 4.98 -0.27 -24.43
N PRO A 418 5.32 0.95 -24.85
CA PRO A 418 6.70 1.27 -25.20
C PRO A 418 7.67 0.94 -24.06
N GLU A 419 8.81 0.31 -24.37
CA GLU A 419 9.78 -0.13 -23.36
C GLU A 419 10.30 1.02 -22.48
N ARG A 420 10.48 2.22 -23.05
CA ARG A 420 10.85 3.42 -22.27
C ARG A 420 9.81 3.77 -21.21
N VAL A 421 8.52 3.62 -21.53
CA VAL A 421 7.42 3.89 -20.60
C VAL A 421 7.35 2.79 -19.56
N PHE A 422 7.46 1.52 -19.98
CA PHE A 422 7.55 0.38 -19.07
C PHE A 422 8.64 0.60 -18.00
N ASN A 423 9.81 1.11 -18.41
CA ASN A 423 10.95 1.36 -17.53
C ASN A 423 10.84 2.62 -16.68
N SER A 424 10.02 3.60 -17.09
CA SER A 424 9.77 4.81 -16.29
C SER A 424 8.66 4.66 -15.25
N LEU A 425 7.89 3.55 -15.28
CA LEU A 425 6.82 3.33 -14.31
C LEU A 425 7.40 3.19 -12.89
N PRO A 426 6.71 3.74 -11.85
CA PRO A 426 7.14 3.59 -10.46
C PRO A 426 7.33 2.12 -10.09
N THR A 427 8.34 1.79 -9.29
CA THR A 427 8.60 0.40 -8.83
C THR A 427 8.35 0.22 -7.33
N GLN A 428 8.22 1.32 -6.59
CA GLN A 428 7.90 1.31 -5.17
C GLN A 428 6.38 1.31 -4.98
N ILE A 429 5.86 0.24 -4.40
CA ILE A 429 4.45 0.10 -4.04
C ILE A 429 4.06 1.23 -3.08
N MET A 430 2.97 1.93 -3.37
CA MET A 430 2.50 3.05 -2.57
C MET A 430 2.05 2.61 -1.17
N ASP A 431 2.28 3.50 -0.19
CA ASP A 431 1.83 3.30 1.17
C ASP A 431 0.30 3.13 1.28
N GLY A 432 -0.11 2.28 2.21
CA GLY A 432 -1.51 1.91 2.42
C GLY A 432 -2.01 0.80 1.49
N THR A 433 -1.19 0.33 0.55
CA THR A 433 -1.51 -0.81 -0.31
C THR A 433 -1.47 -2.10 0.52
N ARG A 434 -2.57 -2.85 0.49
CA ARG A 434 -2.66 -4.17 1.12
C ARG A 434 -2.18 -5.23 0.12
N ILE A 435 -1.16 -5.97 0.51
CA ILE A 435 -0.49 -6.98 -0.30
C ILE A 435 -0.56 -8.35 0.37
N LYS A 436 -0.48 -9.40 -0.45
CA LYS A 436 -0.40 -10.80 -0.03
C LYS A 436 0.76 -11.48 -0.77
N ASN A 437 1.48 -12.35 -0.08
CA ASN A 437 2.49 -13.18 -0.71
C ASN A 437 1.84 -14.18 -1.70
N GLY A 438 2.45 -14.38 -2.87
CA GLY A 438 1.94 -15.26 -3.92
C GLY A 438 1.76 -16.72 -3.51
N THR A 439 2.60 -17.23 -2.61
CA THR A 439 2.59 -18.64 -2.21
C THR A 439 2.17 -18.86 -0.76
N LEU A 440 2.29 -17.83 0.09
CA LEU A 440 1.93 -17.88 1.49
C LEU A 440 0.58 -17.20 1.77
N THR A 441 -0.04 -17.53 2.91
CA THR A 441 -1.26 -16.85 3.37
C THR A 441 -0.98 -15.49 4.00
N ALA A 442 0.29 -15.13 4.20
CA ALA A 442 0.73 -13.88 4.82
C ALA A 442 0.26 -12.65 4.03
N GLN A 443 -0.29 -11.69 4.76
CA GLN A 443 -0.72 -10.39 4.24
C GLN A 443 -0.01 -9.27 4.99
N ALA A 444 0.25 -8.17 4.29
CA ALA A 444 0.89 -6.99 4.84
C ALA A 444 0.24 -5.73 4.28
N VAL A 445 0.49 -4.61 4.94
CA VAL A 445 0.33 -3.28 4.37
C VAL A 445 1.70 -2.69 4.07
N VAL A 446 1.83 -1.91 3.00
CA VAL A 446 3.03 -1.10 2.75
C VAL A 446 2.97 0.22 3.54
N VAL A 447 4.00 0.53 4.32
CA VAL A 447 4.10 1.75 5.14
C VAL A 447 5.53 2.28 5.10
N GLY A 448 5.72 3.52 4.63
CA GLY A 448 7.04 4.09 4.36
C GLY A 448 7.85 3.22 3.39
N GLY A 449 7.18 2.61 2.39
CA GLY A 449 7.78 1.64 1.48
C GLY A 449 8.07 0.25 2.07
N ALA A 450 7.87 0.04 3.36
CA ALA A 450 8.16 -1.22 4.03
C ALA A 450 6.93 -2.13 4.17
N LYS A 451 7.10 -3.44 4.08
CA LYS A 451 6.03 -4.40 4.35
C LYS A 451 5.80 -4.55 5.86
N MET A 452 4.59 -4.29 6.32
CA MET A 452 4.16 -4.50 7.71
C MET A 452 3.18 -5.68 7.75
N PRO A 453 3.65 -6.91 8.05
CA PRO A 453 2.81 -8.10 8.03
C PRO A 453 1.82 -8.12 9.20
N PHE A 454 0.62 -8.61 8.92
CA PHE A 454 -0.41 -8.88 9.91
C PHE A 454 -0.25 -10.30 10.47
N ALA A 455 -0.29 -10.44 11.78
CA ALA A 455 -0.23 -11.71 12.50
C ALA A 455 -1.58 -12.47 12.44
N SER A 456 -2.69 -11.75 12.26
CA SER A 456 -4.04 -12.33 12.18
C SER A 456 -5.00 -11.47 11.35
N LEU A 457 -6.13 -12.06 10.96
CA LEU A 457 -7.22 -11.32 10.30
C LEU A 457 -7.86 -10.27 11.23
N GLU A 458 -7.88 -10.54 12.54
CA GLU A 458 -8.34 -9.59 13.54
C GLU A 458 -7.44 -8.35 13.60
N GLU A 459 -6.11 -8.53 13.59
CA GLU A 459 -5.16 -7.41 13.55
C GLU A 459 -5.30 -6.59 12.26
N LEU A 460 -5.52 -7.27 11.13
CA LEU A 460 -5.78 -6.65 9.84
C LEU A 460 -7.05 -5.78 9.87
N ASN A 461 -8.14 -6.32 10.40
CA ASN A 461 -9.42 -5.61 10.53
C ASN A 461 -9.33 -4.45 11.54
N GLY A 462 -8.68 -4.68 12.69
CA GLY A 462 -8.44 -3.67 13.73
C GLY A 462 -7.53 -2.53 13.27
N SER A 463 -6.68 -2.78 12.28
CA SER A 463 -5.86 -1.77 11.61
C SER A 463 -6.61 -1.03 10.49
N GLY A 464 -7.86 -1.40 10.18
CA GLY A 464 -8.69 -0.75 9.16
C GLY A 464 -8.40 -1.18 7.71
N TYR A 465 -7.68 -2.29 7.52
CA TYR A 465 -7.34 -2.80 6.17
C TYR A 465 -8.27 -3.94 5.69
N GLY A 466 -9.26 -4.33 6.52
CA GLY A 466 -10.20 -5.44 6.26
C GLY A 466 -10.89 -5.37 4.90
N ASP A 467 -11.42 -4.18 4.59
CA ASP A 467 -12.21 -3.92 3.39
C ASP A 467 -11.37 -3.43 2.21
N ARG A 468 -10.06 -3.21 2.40
CA ARG A 468 -9.18 -2.78 1.29
C ARG A 468 -8.95 -3.95 0.33
N PRO A 469 -8.92 -3.69 -0.99
CA PRO A 469 -8.49 -4.67 -1.98
C PRO A 469 -7.14 -5.27 -1.60
N VAL A 470 -7.01 -6.58 -1.71
CA VAL A 470 -5.76 -7.29 -1.47
C VAL A 470 -5.13 -7.64 -2.81
N TRP A 471 -3.87 -7.25 -2.98
CA TRP A 471 -3.08 -7.57 -4.17
C TRP A 471 -2.10 -8.68 -3.88
N THR A 472 -2.18 -9.76 -4.64
CA THR A 472 -1.21 -10.86 -4.53
C THR A 472 0.02 -10.52 -5.36
N ILE A 473 1.20 -10.52 -4.73
CA ILE A 473 2.49 -10.20 -5.36
C ILE A 473 3.42 -11.42 -5.37
N PRO A 474 4.37 -11.52 -6.31
CA PRO A 474 5.37 -12.59 -6.31
C PRO A 474 6.14 -12.68 -5.00
N THR A 475 6.48 -13.89 -4.56
CA THR A 475 7.24 -14.12 -3.32
C THR A 475 8.58 -13.38 -3.32
N ARG A 476 9.30 -13.35 -4.45
CA ARG A 476 10.54 -12.57 -4.58
C ARG A 476 10.35 -11.06 -4.36
N THR A 477 9.23 -10.50 -4.83
CA THR A 477 8.90 -9.09 -4.62
C THR A 477 8.54 -8.85 -3.16
N TRP A 478 7.75 -9.76 -2.58
CA TRP A 478 7.45 -9.74 -1.15
C TRP A 478 8.72 -9.75 -0.31
N ASP A 479 9.67 -10.65 -0.59
CA ASP A 479 10.90 -10.78 0.20
C ASP A 479 11.81 -9.56 0.05
N ALA A 480 11.87 -8.97 -1.15
CA ALA A 480 12.66 -7.77 -1.43
C ALA A 480 12.12 -6.48 -0.78
N LEU A 481 10.83 -6.43 -0.39
CA LEU A 481 10.28 -5.24 0.28
C LEU A 481 10.98 -5.00 1.63
N PRO A 482 11.38 -3.74 1.94
CA PRO A 482 11.97 -3.37 3.22
C PRO A 482 11.10 -3.77 4.41
N THR A 483 11.73 -4.00 5.56
CA THR A 483 11.06 -4.25 6.84
C THR A 483 11.14 -3.07 7.81
N LYS A 484 11.97 -2.07 7.50
CA LYS A 484 12.09 -0.83 8.25
C LYS A 484 11.32 0.27 7.54
N ILE A 485 10.39 0.90 8.25
CA ILE A 485 9.62 2.04 7.74
C ILE A 485 10.59 3.19 7.47
N ALA A 486 10.49 3.82 6.30
CA ALA A 486 11.35 4.95 5.95
C ALA A 486 11.13 6.17 6.85
N ASP A 487 12.19 6.94 7.06
CA ASP A 487 12.14 8.19 7.82
C ASP A 487 11.20 9.22 7.16
N GLY A 488 10.58 10.04 8.00
CA GLY A 488 9.56 11.00 7.61
C GLY A 488 8.16 10.39 7.43
N THR A 489 7.99 9.08 7.56
CA THR A 489 6.67 8.44 7.46
C THR A 489 5.83 8.78 8.69
N ARG A 490 4.61 9.29 8.47
CA ARG A 490 3.62 9.53 9.54
C ARG A 490 2.80 8.27 9.76
N ILE A 491 2.84 7.76 10.98
CA ILE A 491 2.14 6.54 11.38
C ILE A 491 1.13 6.79 12.50
N LYS A 492 0.15 5.90 12.61
CA LYS A 492 -0.86 5.86 13.67
C LYS A 492 -0.97 4.45 14.25
N ASN A 493 -1.06 4.35 15.57
CA ASN A 493 -1.29 3.06 16.22
C ASN A 493 -2.74 2.58 15.99
N ALA A 494 -2.90 1.35 15.49
CA ALA A 494 -4.19 0.71 15.34
C ALA A 494 -4.96 0.67 16.67
N GLY A 495 -6.26 1.01 16.64
CA GLY A 495 -7.11 1.04 17.84
C GLY A 495 -6.88 2.23 18.79
N SER A 496 -5.95 3.15 18.48
CA SER A 496 -5.65 4.33 19.31
C SER A 496 -5.68 5.62 18.48
N SER A 497 -5.73 6.78 19.15
CA SER A 497 -5.53 8.09 18.52
C SER A 497 -4.06 8.50 18.40
N ALA A 498 -3.14 7.73 19.01
CA ALA A 498 -1.71 8.02 19.02
C ALA A 498 -1.10 8.03 17.62
N GLN A 499 -0.36 9.09 17.30
CA GLN A 499 0.35 9.28 16.04
C GLN A 499 1.82 9.56 16.29
N ALA A 500 2.66 9.15 15.36
CA ALA A 500 4.10 9.37 15.40
C ALA A 500 4.65 9.63 13.99
N ALA A 501 5.84 10.21 13.92
CA ALA A 501 6.66 10.17 12.71
C ALA A 501 7.82 9.19 12.92
N ILE A 502 8.31 8.57 11.86
CA ILE A 502 9.57 7.82 11.91
C ILE A 502 10.73 8.79 11.68
N ILE A 503 11.69 8.84 12.60
CA ILE A 503 12.87 9.72 12.52
C ILE A 503 14.08 8.92 13.00
N GLY A 504 15.10 8.74 12.15
CA GLY A 504 16.25 7.91 12.47
C GLY A 504 15.90 6.45 12.76
N GLY A 505 14.85 5.93 12.12
CA GLY A 505 14.29 4.60 12.41
C GLY A 505 13.47 4.48 13.70
N ALA A 506 13.34 5.55 14.49
CA ALA A 506 12.60 5.57 15.75
C ALA A 506 11.21 6.18 15.59
N LYS A 507 10.24 5.73 16.39
CA LYS A 507 8.92 6.35 16.47
C LYS A 507 8.97 7.60 17.36
N MET A 508 8.63 8.75 16.81
CA MET A 508 8.52 10.02 17.53
C MET A 508 7.04 10.36 17.73
N PRO A 509 6.45 10.06 18.90
CA PRO A 509 5.04 10.28 19.15
C PRO A 509 4.71 11.78 19.21
N PHE A 510 3.48 12.13 18.85
CA PHE A 510 2.91 13.47 19.02
C PHE A 510 1.83 13.45 20.11
N THR A 511 1.81 14.47 20.96
CA THR A 511 0.84 14.63 22.05
C THR A 511 -0.37 15.46 21.64
N SER A 512 -0.25 16.27 20.59
CA SER A 512 -1.34 17.08 20.04
C SER A 512 -1.24 17.22 18.52
N ILE A 513 -2.33 17.66 17.89
CA ILE A 513 -2.34 17.96 16.45
C ILE A 513 -1.48 19.19 16.14
N ASP A 514 -1.43 20.18 17.04
CA ASP A 514 -0.62 21.38 16.88
C ASP A 514 0.87 21.05 16.87
N GLU A 515 1.30 20.13 17.75
CA GLU A 515 2.67 19.64 17.79
C GLU A 515 3.06 18.92 16.50
N LEU A 516 2.14 18.12 15.95
CA LEU A 516 2.30 17.43 14.68
C LEU A 516 2.39 18.42 13.49
N ILE A 517 1.59 19.48 13.50
CA ILE A 517 1.62 20.56 12.48
C ILE A 517 2.91 21.36 12.59
N ALA A 518 3.29 21.78 13.81
CA ALA A 518 4.52 22.53 14.07
C ALA A 518 5.79 21.76 13.69
N SER A 519 5.73 20.42 13.75
CA SER A 519 6.81 19.54 13.30
C SER A 519 6.79 19.27 11.78
N GLY A 520 5.85 19.85 11.03
CA GLY A 520 5.76 19.71 9.56
C GLY A 520 5.09 18.42 9.06
N TYR A 521 4.47 17.64 9.94
CA TYR A 521 3.83 16.35 9.59
C TYR A 521 2.31 16.47 9.36
N GLY A 522 1.72 17.66 9.58
CA GLY A 522 0.28 17.96 9.44
C GLY A 522 -0.36 17.43 8.17
N ASN A 523 0.27 17.72 7.03
CA ASN A 523 -0.24 17.43 5.70
C ASN A 523 0.22 16.06 5.15
N ARG A 524 1.07 15.33 5.89
CA ARG A 524 1.52 14.01 5.44
C ARG A 524 0.40 12.98 5.59
N PRO A 525 0.20 12.08 4.61
CA PRO A 525 -0.72 10.96 4.75
C PRO A 525 -0.39 10.14 5.99
N VAL A 526 -1.40 9.79 6.78
CA VAL A 526 -1.24 8.96 7.97
C VAL A 526 -1.43 7.49 7.59
N GLN A 527 -0.46 6.66 7.94
CA GLN A 527 -0.54 5.21 7.73
C GLN A 527 -0.82 4.51 9.06
N VAL A 528 -1.81 3.62 9.07
CA VAL A 528 -2.14 2.87 10.29
C VAL A 528 -1.22 1.64 10.35
N VAL A 529 -0.53 1.47 11.48
CA VAL A 529 0.31 0.30 11.73
C VAL A 529 -0.31 -0.56 12.85
N PRO A 530 -0.14 -1.89 12.80
CA PRO A 530 -0.57 -2.75 13.90
C PRO A 530 0.06 -2.36 15.24
N ALA A 531 -0.67 -2.55 16.35
CA ALA A 531 -0.18 -2.22 17.68
C ALA A 531 1.14 -2.93 18.03
N ARG A 532 1.27 -4.20 17.65
CA ARG A 532 2.52 -4.96 17.82
C ARG A 532 3.70 -4.32 17.08
N VAL A 533 3.48 -3.81 15.86
CA VAL A 533 4.50 -3.10 15.08
C VAL A 533 4.84 -1.78 15.76
N TRP A 534 3.82 -1.03 16.18
CA TRP A 534 3.99 0.22 16.93
C TRP A 534 4.86 0.02 18.17
N ASP A 535 4.56 -0.98 18.99
CA ASP A 535 5.27 -1.26 20.24
C ASP A 535 6.72 -1.70 19.99
N ALA A 536 6.97 -2.43 18.91
CA ALA A 536 8.31 -2.89 18.52
C ALA A 536 9.22 -1.80 17.93
N LEU A 537 8.67 -0.65 17.50
CA LEU A 537 9.49 0.44 16.97
C LEU A 537 10.37 1.07 18.06
N PRO A 538 11.67 1.34 17.78
CA PRO A 538 12.56 2.03 18.70
C PRO A 538 12.04 3.40 19.13
N ASN A 539 12.44 3.86 20.32
CA ASN A 539 12.15 5.22 20.78
C ASN A 539 13.37 6.15 20.70
N ASP A 540 14.57 5.58 20.52
CA ASP A 540 15.83 6.33 20.44
C ASP A 540 16.19 6.56 18.98
N ILE A 541 16.39 7.82 18.62
CA ILE A 541 16.78 8.23 17.27
C ILE A 541 18.18 7.67 16.98
N GLY A 542 18.35 7.04 15.82
CA GLY A 542 19.66 6.55 15.39
C GLY A 542 20.70 7.65 15.25
N ASP A 543 21.98 7.29 15.41
CA ASP A 543 23.09 8.20 15.20
C ASP A 543 23.23 8.62 13.72
N GLY A 544 23.80 9.80 13.50
CA GLY A 544 24.01 10.39 12.18
C GLY A 544 22.76 11.08 11.62
N VAL A 545 21.69 11.21 12.41
CA VAL A 545 20.43 11.80 11.97
C VAL A 545 20.44 13.30 12.23
N ARG A 546 20.20 14.09 11.19
CA ARG A 546 20.02 15.55 11.30
C ARG A 546 18.61 15.88 11.77
N ILE A 547 18.53 16.63 12.86
CA ILE A 547 17.29 17.00 13.54
C ILE A 547 17.17 18.52 13.71
N GLY A 548 15.94 19.01 13.79
CA GLY A 548 15.62 20.41 14.09
C GLY A 548 14.55 20.55 15.16
N LYS A 549 14.44 21.71 15.78
CA LYS A 549 13.40 21.99 16.79
C LYS A 549 12.17 22.63 16.15
N ALA A 550 10.99 22.07 16.40
CA ALA A 550 9.72 22.65 15.93
C ALA A 550 9.54 24.10 16.41
N GLY A 551 9.22 25.00 15.48
CA GLY A 551 9.02 26.44 15.75
C GLY A 551 10.31 27.25 15.92
N ASP A 552 11.47 26.67 15.63
CA ASP A 552 12.80 27.27 15.80
C ASP A 552 13.68 26.93 14.58
N THR A 553 14.77 27.68 14.36
CA THR A 553 15.77 27.41 13.33
C THR A 553 16.93 26.55 13.83
N ALA A 554 16.97 26.22 15.13
CA ALA A 554 17.98 25.36 15.73
C ALA A 554 18.04 23.97 15.08
N GLN A 555 19.26 23.53 14.75
CA GLN A 555 19.56 22.23 14.14
C GLN A 555 20.68 21.52 14.89
N ALA A 556 20.67 20.19 14.85
CA ALA A 556 21.63 19.33 15.52
C ALA A 556 21.77 18.01 14.76
N ALA A 557 22.85 17.27 15.04
CA ALA A 557 22.94 15.85 14.72
C ALA A 557 22.76 15.01 15.98
N VAL A 558 22.28 13.78 15.83
CA VAL A 558 22.29 12.77 16.89
C VAL A 558 23.59 11.98 16.83
N VAL A 559 24.37 11.99 17.90
CA VAL A 559 25.68 11.31 18.00
C VAL A 559 25.82 10.61 19.35
N GLY A 560 25.94 9.29 19.36
CA GLY A 560 25.92 8.48 20.58
C GLY A 560 24.65 8.68 21.39
N GLY A 561 23.50 8.85 20.72
CA GLY A 561 22.21 9.21 21.33
C GLY A 561 22.11 10.65 21.83
N ALA A 562 23.16 11.46 21.71
CA ALA A 562 23.18 12.85 22.16
C ALA A 562 22.84 13.82 21.05
N LYS A 563 22.14 14.89 21.39
CA LYS A 563 21.91 16.02 20.49
C LYS A 563 23.14 16.93 20.48
N ILE A 564 23.76 17.10 19.32
CA ILE A 564 24.91 17.97 19.09
C ILE A 564 24.49 19.18 18.24
N PRO A 565 24.23 20.35 18.85
CA PRO A 565 23.73 21.52 18.13
C PRO A 565 24.80 22.18 17.25
N PHE A 566 24.36 22.63 16.08
CA PHE A 566 25.13 23.48 15.17
C PHE A 566 24.81 24.95 15.45
N ILE A 567 25.85 25.79 15.55
CA ILE A 567 25.71 27.24 15.78
C ILE A 567 25.72 28.05 14.48
N SER A 568 26.10 27.44 13.36
CA SER A 568 26.09 28.06 12.03
C SER A 568 25.90 27.01 10.92
N MET A 569 25.54 27.47 9.72
CA MET A 569 25.46 26.60 8.54
C MET A 569 26.85 26.08 8.13
N GLU A 570 27.90 26.89 8.29
CA GLU A 570 29.28 26.49 8.03
C GLU A 570 29.73 25.33 8.93
N GLU A 571 29.34 25.34 10.21
CA GLU A 571 29.64 24.24 11.15
C GLU A 571 28.92 22.95 10.74
N LEU A 572 27.68 23.08 10.27
CA LEU A 572 26.84 21.98 9.78
C LEU A 572 27.41 21.37 8.48
N GLU A 573 27.82 22.21 7.53
CA GLU A 573 28.51 21.82 6.29
C GLU A 573 29.84 21.14 6.57
N SER A 574 30.66 21.72 7.46
CA SER A 574 31.96 21.16 7.85
C SER A 574 31.84 19.81 8.55
N ALA A 575 30.73 19.57 9.25
CA ALA A 575 30.42 18.29 9.86
C ALA A 575 29.80 17.28 8.88
N GLY A 576 29.45 17.69 7.65
CA GLY A 576 28.95 16.82 6.58
C GLY A 576 27.44 16.58 6.58
N TYR A 577 26.66 17.31 7.39
CA TYR A 577 25.20 17.09 7.52
C TYR A 577 24.35 17.99 6.61
N ALA A 578 24.96 18.83 5.76
CA ALA A 578 24.24 19.84 4.99
C ALA A 578 23.25 19.26 3.98
N ASP A 579 23.61 18.13 3.38
CA ASP A 579 22.79 17.43 2.40
C ASP A 579 21.84 16.41 3.04
N ASP A 580 21.98 16.14 4.35
CA ASP A 580 21.13 15.20 5.05
C ASP A 580 19.71 15.75 5.24
N PRO A 581 18.68 14.90 5.11
CA PRO A 581 17.30 15.29 5.38
C PRO A 581 17.14 15.86 6.80
N LEU A 582 16.60 17.07 6.91
CA LEU A 582 16.28 17.68 8.20
C LEU A 582 14.96 17.13 8.74
N HIS A 583 15.00 16.47 9.89
CA HIS A 583 13.82 15.98 10.58
C HIS A 583 13.44 16.90 11.75
N ILE A 584 12.28 17.54 11.66
CA ILE A 584 11.81 18.44 12.72
C ILE A 584 11.19 17.62 13.86
N LEU A 585 11.77 17.75 15.05
CA LEU A 585 11.31 17.14 16.28
C LEU A 585 10.38 18.10 17.03
N PRO A 586 9.41 17.56 17.77
CA PRO A 586 8.69 18.38 18.71
C PRO A 586 9.59 18.98 19.80
N ALA A 587 9.29 20.21 20.23
CA ALA A 587 10.13 20.95 21.18
C ALA A 587 10.44 20.17 22.46
N ARG A 588 9.45 19.48 23.04
CA ARG A 588 9.64 18.67 24.27
C ARG A 588 10.63 17.50 24.07
N VAL A 589 10.62 16.87 22.89
CA VAL A 589 11.51 15.73 22.58
C VAL A 589 12.90 16.27 22.34
N TRP A 590 13.02 17.35 21.55
CA TRP A 590 14.27 18.06 21.37
C TRP A 590 14.92 18.43 22.71
N ASP A 591 14.18 19.03 23.62
CA ASP A 591 14.69 19.47 24.93
C ASP A 591 15.03 18.29 25.86
N ALA A 592 14.40 17.14 25.67
CA ALA A 592 14.67 15.93 26.45
C ALA A 592 15.88 15.10 25.94
N LEU A 593 16.36 15.33 24.72
CA LEU A 593 17.50 14.59 24.18
C LEU A 593 18.77 14.84 25.02
N PRO A 594 19.59 13.80 25.30
CA PRO A 594 20.83 13.93 26.04
C PRO A 594 21.79 14.93 25.39
N GLY A 595 22.56 15.66 26.21
CA GLY A 595 23.63 16.55 25.74
C GLY A 595 25.03 15.91 25.78
N ARG A 596 25.16 14.67 26.28
CA ARG A 596 26.43 13.96 26.42
C ARG A 596 26.44 12.73 25.51
N ILE A 597 27.46 12.63 24.68
CA ILE A 597 27.69 11.49 23.78
C ILE A 597 27.88 10.23 24.63
N GLY A 598 27.16 9.16 24.31
CA GLY A 598 27.26 7.88 25.01
C GLY A 598 28.60 7.19 24.82
N ASP A 599 28.99 6.38 25.80
CA ASP A 599 30.19 5.55 25.72
C ASP A 599 30.11 4.54 24.55
N GLY A 600 31.25 4.22 23.97
CA GLY A 600 31.36 3.34 22.81
C GLY A 600 31.18 4.06 21.46
N THR A 601 30.81 5.33 21.47
CA THR A 601 30.60 6.10 20.23
C THR A 601 31.94 6.48 19.59
N ARG A 602 32.14 6.10 18.32
CA ARG A 602 33.26 6.55 17.49
C ARG A 602 32.95 7.90 16.86
N ILE A 603 33.79 8.89 17.13
CA ILE A 603 33.64 10.27 16.68
C ILE A 603 34.82 10.73 15.83
N VAL A 604 34.56 11.67 14.93
CA VAL A 604 35.57 12.29 14.06
C VAL A 604 35.49 13.80 14.17
N LYS A 605 36.64 14.47 14.26
CA LYS A 605 36.71 15.93 14.26
C LYS A 605 36.47 16.47 12.85
N ALA A 606 35.44 17.29 12.68
CA ALA A 606 35.09 17.94 11.42
C ALA A 606 36.31 18.57 10.72
N GLY A 607 36.42 18.33 9.40
CA GLY A 607 37.51 18.83 8.57
C GLY A 607 38.89 18.18 8.78
N THR A 608 39.00 17.10 9.56
CA THR A 608 40.27 16.44 9.86
C THR A 608 40.18 14.91 9.78
N THR A 609 41.31 14.22 9.99
CA THR A 609 41.38 12.75 10.13
C THR A 609 41.48 12.29 11.60
N SER A 610 41.32 13.19 12.57
CA SER A 610 41.39 12.85 13.99
C SER A 610 40.15 12.06 14.40
N GLU A 611 40.35 10.85 14.91
CA GLU A 611 39.28 9.95 15.37
C GLU A 611 39.45 9.62 16.84
N ALA A 612 38.33 9.46 17.54
CA ALA A 612 38.30 9.12 18.95
C ALA A 612 37.10 8.23 19.27
N ALA A 613 37.13 7.58 20.43
CA ALA A 613 35.96 6.95 21.04
C ALA A 613 35.62 7.64 22.36
N ILE A 614 34.34 7.62 22.73
CA ILE A 614 33.92 8.04 24.07
C ILE A 614 34.01 6.85 25.03
N VAL A 615 34.78 6.99 26.12
CA VAL A 615 34.99 5.96 27.14
C VAL A 615 34.88 6.59 28.53
N GLY A 616 33.90 6.16 29.32
CA GLY A 616 33.63 6.75 30.64
C GLY A 616 33.38 8.25 30.57
N GLY A 617 32.72 8.71 29.50
CA GLY A 617 32.48 10.13 29.20
C GLY A 617 33.71 10.92 28.74
N ALA A 618 34.85 10.26 28.51
CA ALA A 618 36.07 10.89 28.02
C ALA A 618 36.33 10.60 26.54
N LYS A 619 36.85 11.58 25.81
CA LYS A 619 37.37 11.45 24.44
C LYS A 619 38.73 10.76 24.48
N ILE A 620 38.83 9.59 23.87
CA ILE A 620 40.06 8.82 23.72
C ILE A 620 40.48 8.80 22.26
N GLU A 621 41.50 9.59 21.91
CA GLU A 621 41.98 9.73 20.53
C GLU A 621 42.83 8.53 20.08
N PHE A 622 42.64 8.12 18.83
CA PHE A 622 43.42 7.10 18.14
C PHE A 622 44.44 7.77 17.21
N HIS A 623 45.73 7.49 17.42
CA HIS A 623 46.80 8.07 16.61
C HIS A 623 47.09 7.26 15.35
N THR A 624 46.65 5.99 15.31
CA THR A 624 46.85 5.10 14.17
C THR A 624 45.62 4.22 13.94
N MET A 625 45.45 3.76 12.70
CA MET A 625 44.41 2.77 12.35
C MET A 625 44.57 1.45 13.11
N ALA A 626 45.81 1.08 13.45
CA ALA A 626 46.10 -0.09 14.26
C ALA A 626 45.56 0.04 15.69
N GLU A 627 45.71 1.21 16.33
CA GLU A 627 45.13 1.48 17.65
C GLU A 627 43.60 1.39 17.63
N LEU A 628 42.96 2.01 16.63
CA LEU A 628 41.51 1.96 16.46
C LEU A 628 41.00 0.52 16.32
N THR A 629 41.61 -0.26 15.42
CA THR A 629 41.22 -1.65 15.16
C THR A 629 41.47 -2.54 16.36
N ALA A 630 42.63 -2.41 17.02
CA ALA A 630 42.96 -3.17 18.22
C ALA A 630 42.05 -2.84 19.41
N SER A 631 41.46 -1.64 19.42
CA SER A 631 40.48 -1.20 20.41
C SER A 631 39.04 -1.59 20.04
N GLY A 632 38.82 -2.24 18.88
CA GLY A 632 37.52 -2.76 18.46
C GLY A 632 36.58 -1.73 17.80
N TYR A 633 37.04 -0.51 17.54
CA TYR A 633 36.22 0.56 16.96
C TYR A 633 36.37 0.67 15.42
N GLY A 634 37.14 -0.21 14.79
CA GLY A 634 37.43 -0.14 13.35
C GLY A 634 36.17 -0.19 12.47
N ASP A 635 35.21 -1.04 12.85
CA ASP A 635 33.97 -1.28 12.12
C ASP A 635 32.79 -0.44 12.61
N GLU A 636 32.97 0.31 13.70
CA GLU A 636 31.90 1.13 14.27
C GLU A 636 31.59 2.35 13.36
N PRO A 637 30.31 2.73 13.22
CA PRO A 637 29.91 3.90 12.44
C PRO A 637 30.63 5.16 12.90
N ARG A 638 31.17 5.92 11.94
CA ARG A 638 31.86 7.18 12.21
C ARG A 638 30.87 8.32 12.31
N GLN A 639 30.87 9.03 13.43
CA GLN A 639 30.04 10.21 13.63
C GLN A 639 30.90 11.48 13.62
N THR A 640 30.77 12.31 12.61
CA THR A 640 31.49 13.58 12.55
C THR A 640 30.85 14.58 13.51
N ILE A 641 31.67 15.26 14.32
CA ILE A 641 31.21 16.32 15.23
C ILE A 641 31.96 17.62 14.97
N PRO A 642 31.35 18.78 15.30
CA PRO A 642 32.01 20.06 15.14
C PRO A 642 33.31 20.20 15.93
N VAL A 643 34.26 20.98 15.40
CA VAL A 643 35.56 21.28 16.03
C VAL A 643 35.39 21.81 17.45
N ARG A 644 34.45 22.76 17.65
CA ARG A 644 34.15 23.32 18.97
C ARG A 644 33.67 22.26 19.97
N VAL A 645 32.88 21.30 19.52
CA VAL A 645 32.38 20.23 20.40
C VAL A 645 33.54 19.30 20.73
N TRP A 646 34.32 18.87 19.73
CA TRP A 646 35.50 18.03 19.91
C TRP A 646 36.50 18.59 20.92
N ASP A 647 36.83 19.88 20.80
CA ASP A 647 37.83 20.54 21.64
C ASP A 647 37.37 20.75 23.09
N ASN A 648 36.05 20.66 23.34
CA ASN A 648 35.47 20.78 24.68
C ASN A 648 35.11 19.42 25.33
N LEU A 649 35.35 18.30 24.65
CA LEU A 649 35.13 16.98 25.25
C LEU A 649 36.12 16.72 26.38
N ASN A 650 35.63 16.14 27.47
CA ASN A 650 36.46 15.75 28.61
C ASN A 650 37.50 14.69 28.20
N GLU A 651 38.69 14.74 28.76
CA GLU A 651 39.77 13.76 28.49
C GLU A 651 40.01 12.81 29.66
N GLN A 652 39.41 13.07 30.82
CA GLN A 652 39.54 12.22 32.01
C GLN A 652 38.44 11.17 32.08
N ILE A 653 38.80 9.90 31.96
CA ILE A 653 37.86 8.78 32.13
C ILE A 653 37.25 8.85 33.53
N ALA A 654 35.91 8.82 33.62
CA ALA A 654 35.22 8.93 34.90
C ALA A 654 35.48 7.72 35.83
N ASP A 655 35.47 7.97 37.13
CA ASP A 655 35.53 6.93 38.16
C ASP A 655 34.40 5.92 38.00
N GLY A 656 34.70 4.65 38.30
CA GLY A 656 33.77 3.55 38.16
C GLY A 656 33.71 2.95 36.74
N THR A 657 34.44 3.50 35.76
CA THR A 657 34.54 2.96 34.40
C THR A 657 35.41 1.71 34.38
N ARG A 658 34.93 0.63 33.74
CA ARG A 658 35.72 -0.58 33.47
C ARG A 658 36.41 -0.45 32.12
N ILE A 659 37.72 -0.58 32.11
CA ILE A 659 38.57 -0.46 30.93
C ILE A 659 39.35 -1.74 30.67
N VAL A 660 39.70 -1.97 29.41
CA VAL A 660 40.47 -3.12 28.93
C VAL A 660 41.61 -2.63 28.06
N LYS A 661 42.81 -3.18 28.25
CA LYS A 661 43.97 -2.85 27.41
C LYS A 661 43.82 -3.53 26.05
N ALA A 662 43.82 -2.73 24.97
CA ALA A 662 43.71 -3.21 23.60
C ALA A 662 44.68 -4.36 23.30
N GLY A 663 44.18 -5.40 22.62
CA GLY A 663 44.94 -6.59 22.23
C GLY A 663 45.31 -7.54 23.38
N THR A 664 44.76 -7.36 24.59
CA THR A 664 45.07 -8.19 25.76
C THR A 664 43.83 -8.56 26.56
N THR A 665 44.00 -9.36 27.61
CA THR A 665 42.97 -9.67 28.60
C THR A 665 43.08 -8.84 29.89
N SER A 666 43.98 -7.86 29.94
CA SER A 666 44.18 -7.02 31.13
C SER A 666 43.00 -6.07 31.31
N GLU A 667 42.36 -6.12 32.48
CA GLU A 667 41.20 -5.30 32.82
C GLU A 667 41.48 -4.45 34.07
N ALA A 668 40.91 -3.25 34.09
CA ALA A 668 41.03 -2.34 35.23
C ALA A 668 39.74 -1.53 35.42
N ALA A 669 39.61 -0.94 36.59
CA ALA A 669 38.64 0.11 36.86
C ALA A 669 39.34 1.45 37.07
N ILE A 670 38.68 2.55 36.72
CA ILE A 670 39.11 3.88 37.15
C ILE A 670 38.59 4.17 38.55
N VAL A 671 39.49 4.49 39.49
CA VAL A 671 39.19 4.78 40.90
C VAL A 671 40.02 5.98 41.34
N GLY A 672 39.38 7.09 41.69
CA GLY A 672 40.07 8.34 42.02
C GLY A 672 40.97 8.83 40.89
N GLY A 673 40.59 8.60 39.63
CA GLY A 673 41.38 8.87 38.44
C GLY A 673 42.55 7.92 38.17
N ALA A 674 42.75 6.88 38.99
CA ALA A 674 43.81 5.88 38.80
C ALA A 674 43.27 4.59 38.18
N LYS A 675 44.10 3.89 37.41
CA LYS A 675 43.79 2.52 36.98
C LYS A 675 44.05 1.54 38.12
N VAL A 676 43.04 0.76 38.47
CA VAL A 676 43.11 -0.34 39.44
C VAL A 676 42.91 -1.65 38.67
N GLU A 677 43.99 -2.40 38.48
CA GLU A 677 44.01 -3.62 37.65
C GLU A 677 43.44 -4.84 38.40
N PHE A 678 42.68 -5.66 37.66
CA PHE A 678 42.15 -6.94 38.10
C PHE A 678 42.99 -8.07 37.50
N HIS A 679 43.54 -8.94 38.35
CA HIS A 679 44.36 -10.08 37.91
C HIS A 679 43.53 -11.34 37.71
N THR A 680 42.34 -11.41 38.31
CA THR A 680 41.44 -12.56 38.18
C THR A 680 39.99 -12.12 37.97
N MET A 681 39.19 -13.00 37.39
CA MET A 681 37.74 -12.79 37.24
C MET A 681 37.04 -12.68 38.61
N GLU A 682 37.60 -13.34 39.64
CA GLU A 682 37.12 -13.25 41.01
C GLU A 682 37.32 -11.84 41.59
N GLU A 683 38.50 -11.23 41.41
CA GLU A 683 38.76 -9.83 41.83
C GLU A 683 37.78 -8.86 41.16
N LEU A 684 37.54 -9.03 39.86
CA LEU A 684 36.62 -8.22 39.08
C LEU A 684 35.16 -8.36 39.58
N THR A 685 34.74 -9.59 39.88
CA THR A 685 33.40 -9.90 40.39
C THR A 685 33.21 -9.37 41.81
N ALA A 686 34.14 -9.64 42.71
CA ALA A 686 34.11 -9.20 44.10
C ALA A 686 34.16 -7.67 44.24
N SER A 687 34.76 -6.98 43.26
CA SER A 687 34.79 -5.51 43.20
C SER A 687 33.54 -4.91 42.53
N GLY A 688 32.65 -5.73 41.95
CA GLY A 688 31.39 -5.28 41.35
C GLY A 688 31.52 -4.69 39.94
N TYR A 689 32.60 -4.98 39.21
CA TYR A 689 32.82 -4.43 37.86
C TYR A 689 32.50 -5.43 36.73
N LYS A 690 32.25 -6.71 37.05
CA LYS A 690 32.02 -7.76 36.05
C LYS A 690 30.88 -7.43 35.07
N ASP A 691 29.80 -6.84 35.56
CA ASP A 691 28.61 -6.55 34.76
C ASP A 691 28.62 -5.14 34.14
N LYS A 692 29.67 -4.35 34.41
CA LYS A 692 29.84 -3.04 33.77
C LYS A 692 30.30 -3.21 32.31
N PRO A 693 29.89 -2.28 31.41
CA PRO A 693 30.34 -2.27 30.02
C PRO A 693 31.87 -2.33 29.92
N ARG A 694 32.36 -3.18 29.02
CA ARG A 694 33.80 -3.32 28.74
C ARG A 694 34.20 -2.25 27.73
N GLN A 695 35.01 -1.29 28.15
CA GLN A 695 35.53 -0.26 27.25
C GLN A 695 36.99 -0.57 26.91
N VAL A 696 37.30 -0.83 25.64
CA VAL A 696 38.68 -1.16 25.23
C VAL A 696 39.40 0.14 24.87
N ILE A 697 40.60 0.35 25.42
CA ILE A 697 41.38 1.57 25.18
C ILE A 697 42.76 1.24 24.59
N PRO A 698 43.36 2.16 23.81
CA PRO A 698 44.70 1.96 23.26
C PRO A 698 45.75 1.67 24.33
N VAL A 699 46.74 0.84 23.98
CA VAL A 699 47.86 0.48 24.85
C VAL A 699 48.56 1.72 25.44
N ARG A 700 48.79 2.75 24.61
CA ARG A 700 49.38 4.02 25.03
C ARG A 700 48.58 4.72 26.13
N VAL A 701 47.26 4.78 25.97
CA VAL A 701 46.36 5.42 26.94
C VAL A 701 46.37 4.62 28.23
N TRP A 702 46.22 3.29 28.12
CA TRP A 702 46.32 2.39 29.26
C TRP A 702 47.62 2.59 30.05
N ASP A 703 48.77 2.59 29.38
CA ASP A 703 50.08 2.69 30.02
C ASP A 703 50.30 4.07 30.64
N GLY A 704 49.73 5.13 30.05
CA GLY A 704 49.77 6.50 30.58
C GLY A 704 48.87 6.78 31.79
N LEU A 705 47.88 5.94 32.09
CA LEU A 705 47.04 6.10 33.28
C LEU A 705 47.85 5.89 34.58
N THR A 706 47.69 6.82 35.53
CA THR A 706 48.33 6.72 36.85
C THR A 706 47.82 5.51 37.64
N ARG A 707 48.67 4.98 38.52
CA ARG A 707 48.32 3.93 39.50
C ARG A 707 48.05 4.49 40.89
N GLN A 708 48.26 5.79 41.10
CA GLN A 708 48.04 6.47 42.38
C GLN A 708 46.62 7.01 42.45
N ILE A 709 45.81 6.44 43.34
CA ILE A 709 44.46 6.92 43.64
C ILE A 709 44.58 8.31 44.28
N LYS A 710 43.84 9.29 43.74
CA LYS A 710 43.91 10.68 44.23
C LYS A 710 43.36 10.83 45.66
N ASP A 711 43.90 11.80 46.37
CA ASP A 711 43.38 12.27 47.65
C ASP A 711 41.90 12.64 47.57
N GLY A 712 41.18 12.40 48.67
CA GLY A 712 39.75 12.64 48.76
C GLY A 712 38.89 11.52 48.19
N THR A 713 39.46 10.44 47.63
CA THR A 713 38.72 9.29 47.09
C THR A 713 38.26 8.35 48.21
N ARG A 714 36.98 7.98 48.22
CA ARG A 714 36.42 6.94 49.11
C ARG A 714 36.52 5.57 48.44
N ILE A 715 37.16 4.63 49.13
CA ILE A 715 37.37 3.27 48.66
C ILE A 715 36.81 2.24 49.65
N ALA A 716 36.46 1.07 49.15
CA ALA A 716 36.03 -0.07 49.95
C ALA A 716 36.79 -1.34 49.57
N LYS A 717 37.07 -2.20 50.55
CA LYS A 717 37.75 -3.47 50.32
C LYS A 717 36.74 -4.50 49.81
N ALA A 718 37.01 -5.08 48.64
CA ALA A 718 36.17 -6.11 48.02
C ALA A 718 35.87 -7.26 49.01
N GLY A 719 34.60 -7.69 49.05
CA GLY A 719 34.12 -8.78 49.91
C GLY A 719 33.98 -8.43 51.40
N THR A 720 34.16 -7.17 51.81
CA THR A 720 34.08 -6.76 53.22
C THR A 720 33.27 -5.48 53.42
N THR A 721 33.08 -5.07 54.69
CA THR A 721 32.50 -3.78 55.07
C THR A 721 33.55 -2.69 55.33
N SER A 722 34.84 -2.99 55.15
CA SER A 722 35.92 -2.02 55.41
C SER A 722 35.92 -0.91 54.37
N GLU A 723 35.92 0.34 54.85
CA GLU A 723 35.95 1.55 54.02
C GLU A 723 37.09 2.48 54.46
N ALA A 724 37.66 3.19 53.50
CA ALA A 724 38.76 4.10 53.71
C ALA A 724 38.68 5.30 52.78
N ALA A 725 39.43 6.33 53.11
CA ALA A 725 39.70 7.47 52.24
C ALA A 725 41.19 7.53 51.91
N ILE A 726 41.54 8.06 50.73
CA ILE A 726 42.92 8.43 50.43
C ILE A 726 43.18 9.86 50.93
N VAL A 727 44.18 10.05 51.78
CA VAL A 727 44.58 11.34 52.37
C VAL A 727 46.10 11.44 52.38
N GLY A 728 46.68 12.41 51.68
CA GLY A 728 48.13 12.54 51.53
C GLY A 728 48.76 11.29 50.93
N GLY A 729 48.07 10.63 49.99
CA GLY A 729 48.47 9.34 49.42
C GLY A 729 48.32 8.13 50.34
N ALA A 730 47.82 8.29 51.57
CA ALA A 730 47.64 7.21 52.53
C ALA A 730 46.17 6.74 52.61
N LYS A 731 45.97 5.43 52.77
CA LYS A 731 44.70 4.79 53.10
C LYS A 731 44.38 5.02 54.58
N ILE A 732 43.33 5.81 54.83
CA ILE A 732 42.79 6.07 56.16
C ILE A 732 41.49 5.30 56.33
N GLU A 733 41.53 4.20 57.08
CA GLU A 733 40.35 3.36 57.31
C GLU A 733 39.35 4.03 58.26
N PHE A 734 38.06 3.70 58.13
CA PHE A 734 36.99 4.15 59.02
C PHE A 734 36.41 2.93 59.73
N HIS A 735 36.37 2.96 61.06
CA HIS A 735 35.85 1.83 61.85
C HIS A 735 34.33 1.87 61.97
N THR A 736 33.72 3.05 61.79
CA THR A 736 32.27 3.22 61.85
C THR A 736 31.77 4.17 60.75
N MET A 737 30.50 4.04 60.40
CA MET A 737 29.83 4.98 59.48
C MET A 737 29.82 6.41 60.05
N ALA A 738 29.76 6.57 61.37
CA ALA A 738 29.83 7.87 62.02
C ALA A 738 31.18 8.57 61.77
N GLU A 739 32.30 7.83 61.83
CA GLU A 739 33.63 8.39 61.51
C GLU A 739 33.74 8.82 60.04
N LEU A 740 33.21 8.01 59.12
CA LEU A 740 33.20 8.31 57.69
C LEU A 740 32.41 9.59 57.39
N THR A 741 31.18 9.69 57.93
CA THR A 741 30.32 10.87 57.75
C THR A 741 30.90 12.11 58.42
N ALA A 742 31.40 11.99 59.66
CA ALA A 742 32.03 13.11 60.36
C ALA A 742 33.28 13.63 59.62
N SER A 743 34.00 12.73 58.93
CA SER A 743 35.17 13.11 58.12
C SER A 743 34.80 13.66 56.73
N GLY A 744 33.50 13.78 56.40
CA GLY A 744 33.02 14.34 55.13
C GLY A 744 33.11 13.39 53.92
N TYR A 745 33.25 12.08 54.16
CA TYR A 745 33.34 11.06 53.10
C TYR A 745 32.04 10.26 52.92
N GLY A 746 31.06 10.40 53.81
CA GLY A 746 29.81 9.63 53.79
C GLY A 746 29.04 9.73 52.47
N ASP A 747 29.04 10.92 51.86
CA ASP A 747 28.30 11.21 50.61
C ASP A 747 29.15 11.04 49.34
N LYS A 748 30.46 10.74 49.48
CA LYS A 748 31.33 10.55 48.33
C LYS A 748 31.05 9.20 47.66
N PRO A 749 31.18 9.11 46.32
CA PRO A 749 31.03 7.85 45.59
C PRO A 749 31.96 6.77 46.15
N ARG A 750 31.39 5.64 46.55
CA ARG A 750 32.15 4.49 47.04
C ARG A 750 32.67 3.66 45.87
N GLN A 751 33.98 3.53 45.75
CA GLN A 751 34.62 2.65 44.76
C GLN A 751 35.18 1.40 45.44
N THR A 752 34.81 0.21 44.98
CA THR A 752 35.29 -1.05 45.58
C THR A 752 36.55 -1.51 44.84
N ILE A 753 37.62 -1.82 45.57
CA ILE A 753 38.89 -2.26 45.00
C ILE A 753 39.27 -3.67 45.47
N PRO A 754 40.08 -4.41 44.68
CA PRO A 754 40.51 -5.76 45.07
C PRO A 754 41.25 -5.77 46.41
N VAL A 755 41.10 -6.86 47.17
CA VAL A 755 41.80 -7.09 48.45
C VAL A 755 43.31 -6.86 48.32
N ARG A 756 43.93 -7.40 47.27
CA ARG A 756 45.35 -7.21 46.98
C ARG A 756 45.75 -5.75 46.83
N VAL A 757 44.92 -4.94 46.17
CA VAL A 757 45.22 -3.52 45.97
C VAL A 757 45.05 -2.78 47.29
N TRP A 758 43.97 -3.05 48.02
CA TRP A 758 43.71 -2.48 49.34
C TRP A 758 44.87 -2.70 50.32
N ASP A 759 45.36 -3.94 50.41
CA ASP A 759 46.40 -4.32 51.37
C ASP A 759 47.78 -3.75 51.02
N ASN A 760 47.97 -3.28 49.78
CA ASN A 760 49.21 -2.64 49.31
C ASN A 760 49.15 -1.10 49.28
N LEU A 761 48.05 -0.48 49.70
CA LEU A 761 47.98 0.97 49.80
C LEU A 761 48.87 1.46 50.95
N ASN A 762 49.54 2.59 50.73
CA ASN A 762 50.35 3.24 51.77
C ASN A 762 49.49 3.64 52.96
N GLU A 763 49.99 3.50 54.19
CA GLU A 763 49.28 3.87 55.42
C GLU A 763 49.86 5.13 56.07
N GLN A 764 51.01 5.62 55.60
CA GLN A 764 51.66 6.82 56.11
C GLN A 764 51.28 8.05 55.29
N ILE A 765 50.66 9.04 55.94
CA ILE A 765 50.32 10.31 55.30
C ILE A 765 51.60 11.01 54.85
N ALA A 766 51.67 11.39 53.57
CA ALA A 766 52.85 12.04 53.01
C ALA A 766 53.12 13.42 53.62
N ASP A 767 54.40 13.78 53.66
CA ASP A 767 54.85 15.11 54.07
C ASP A 767 54.24 16.20 53.18
N GLY A 768 53.92 17.34 53.78
CA GLY A 768 53.22 18.44 53.10
C GLY A 768 51.69 18.36 53.17
N THR A 769 51.12 17.28 53.73
CA THR A 769 49.67 17.12 53.84
C THR A 769 49.11 17.90 55.03
N TYR A 770 48.06 18.68 54.81
CA TYR A 770 47.33 19.37 55.88
C TYR A 770 46.12 18.55 56.31
N VAL A 771 46.02 18.27 57.61
CA VAL A 771 44.94 17.45 58.19
C VAL A 771 44.30 18.10 59.41
N LYS A 772 43.03 17.78 59.67
CA LYS A 772 42.34 18.12 60.94
C LYS A 772 41.38 17.01 61.35
N SER A 773 40.93 17.02 62.60
CA SER A 773 39.83 16.18 63.05
C SER A 773 38.47 16.86 62.80
N PRO A 774 37.37 16.11 62.69
CA PRO A 774 36.04 16.68 62.44
C PRO A 774 35.59 17.73 63.47
N ASP A 775 36.01 17.55 64.71
CA ASP A 775 35.64 18.30 65.91
C ASP A 775 36.64 19.40 66.29
N SER A 776 37.74 19.57 65.54
CA SER A 776 38.77 20.54 65.83
C SER A 776 38.96 21.56 64.70
N ALA A 777 39.11 22.83 65.10
CA ALA A 777 39.51 23.91 64.18
C ALA A 777 41.03 23.92 63.92
N THR A 778 41.83 23.19 64.73
CA THR A 778 43.28 23.15 64.58
C THR A 778 43.67 22.32 63.37
N VAL A 779 44.40 22.95 62.44
CA VAL A 779 44.98 22.30 61.26
C VAL A 779 46.42 21.91 61.57
N TRP A 780 46.80 20.74 61.11
CA TRP A 780 48.13 20.16 61.32
C TRP A 780 48.80 19.89 59.98
N LEU A 781 50.05 20.31 59.84
CA LEU A 781 50.93 19.92 58.75
C LEU A 781 51.65 18.63 59.12
N ILE A 782 51.61 17.63 58.23
CA ILE A 782 52.40 16.41 58.34
C ILE A 782 53.79 16.64 57.73
N ASN A 783 54.84 16.35 58.50
CA ASN A 783 56.23 16.45 58.06
C ASN A 783 57.11 15.45 58.82
N ALA A 784 57.94 14.68 58.11
CA ALA A 784 58.74 13.57 58.63
C ALA A 784 57.93 12.62 59.55
N GLY A 785 56.67 12.35 59.20
CA GLY A 785 55.78 11.49 59.99
C GLY A 785 55.30 12.09 61.33
N ARG A 786 55.53 13.38 61.57
CA ARG A 786 55.03 14.12 62.74
C ARG A 786 54.04 15.20 62.33
N ARG A 787 53.22 15.65 63.27
CA ARG A 787 52.23 16.72 63.07
C ARG A 787 52.67 18.01 63.77
N THR A 788 52.63 19.13 63.06
CA THR A 788 52.91 20.48 63.59
C THR A 788 51.70 21.38 63.33
N ALA A 789 51.27 22.16 64.32
CA ALA A 789 50.14 23.07 64.15
C ALA A 789 50.45 24.09 63.04
N ALA A 790 49.51 24.28 62.13
CA ALA A 790 49.65 25.15 60.96
C ALA A 790 48.42 26.04 60.79
N GLN A 791 48.61 27.22 60.21
CA GLN A 791 47.52 28.08 59.78
C GLN A 791 47.33 27.93 58.28
N GLN A 792 46.46 27.00 57.87
CA GLN A 792 46.10 26.77 56.48
C GLN A 792 44.59 26.53 56.40
N SER A 793 43.91 27.19 55.45
CA SER A 793 42.45 27.09 55.29
C SER A 793 42.02 26.34 54.03
N SER A 794 42.92 26.18 53.05
CA SER A 794 42.66 25.45 51.80
C SER A 794 43.35 24.08 51.79
N ASN A 795 42.78 23.12 51.07
CA ASN A 795 43.30 21.75 50.90
C ASN A 795 43.52 20.95 52.20
N VAL A 796 42.77 21.28 53.26
CA VAL A 796 42.82 20.53 54.52
C VAL A 796 41.94 19.30 54.43
N GLN A 797 42.53 18.13 54.66
CA GLN A 797 41.81 16.86 54.70
C GLN A 797 41.28 16.59 56.11
N VAL A 798 40.05 16.12 56.22
CA VAL A 798 39.47 15.74 57.51
C VAL A 798 39.69 14.25 57.72
N ILE A 799 40.34 13.88 58.83
CA ILE A 799 40.62 12.48 59.20
C ILE A 799 40.07 12.20 60.60
N PRO A 800 39.76 10.94 60.92
CA PRO A 800 39.24 10.61 62.25
C PRO A 800 40.20 11.03 63.37
N ALA A 801 39.66 11.51 64.49
CA ALA A 801 40.45 12.00 65.62
C ALA A 801 41.47 10.95 66.13
N ARG A 802 41.10 9.66 66.12
CA ARG A 802 42.01 8.57 66.50
C ARG A 802 43.25 8.50 65.61
N VAL A 803 43.08 8.69 64.30
CA VAL A 803 44.16 8.64 63.31
C VAL A 803 45.06 9.86 63.49
N LEU A 804 44.45 11.04 63.64
CA LEU A 804 45.19 12.26 63.91
C LEU A 804 46.03 12.17 65.19
N ASN A 805 45.48 11.58 66.26
CA ASN A 805 46.15 11.42 67.55
C ASN A 805 47.25 10.36 67.58
N ALA A 806 47.21 9.40 66.66
CA ALA A 806 48.28 8.43 66.48
C ALA A 806 49.55 9.05 65.84
N ILE A 807 49.44 10.22 65.21
CA ILE A 807 50.58 10.93 64.62
C ILE A 807 51.31 11.72 65.72
N PRO A 808 52.61 11.47 65.98
CA PRO A 808 53.37 12.16 67.02
C PRO A 808 53.44 13.67 66.78
N LEU A 809 53.42 14.47 67.86
CA LEU A 809 53.70 15.90 67.78
C LEU A 809 55.18 16.13 67.43
N SER A 810 55.46 17.14 66.61
CA SER A 810 56.82 17.52 66.24
C SER A 810 57.66 18.00 67.41
#